data_AF-A0A6B9ZFF8-F1
#
_entry.id   AF-A0A6B9ZFF8-F1
#
_cell.length_a   1.000
_cell.length_b   1.000
_cell.length_c   1.000
_cell.angle_alpha   90.00
_cell.angle_beta   90.00
_cell.angle_gamma   90.00
#
_symmetry.space_group_name_H-M   'P 1'
#
loop_
_entity.id
_entity.type
_entity.pdbx_description
1 polymer ?
#
loop_
_entity_poly.entity_id
_entity_poly.type
_entity_poly.pdbx_seq_one_letter_code
_entity_poly.pdbx_strand_id
1 'polypeptide(L)'
;MYSYKIVLLSTLLLSTAYQAGAQSKQEKKYQEDATLVKQEIWDAKDPAFARTDIPEKYSNESAVIIAMNFTLGADHSRRQDNIAVTMHERIKIQDKAALEDYSEFSLQKLKSGGWANGVRLTSFMGIRVIKPNGQQRDIDMNDAVNVKDEQNDKKQKIAISDLQVGDIIDFYVKMNKEASSFYASPDPLDYSIGEKYPMLDFSLNVRVDKRMGVSWRYLNDEQSALKRSQDGDEYTFSIHKTDVPKVTDERWLYEQRSLPTLRLAYNGLKSREFTNGMDEERIRRFLTYEIISVGASYPTLGSIIKGFPDVLDYFATKAGVKQRDMDKRTIAELAYYYIRYASLYKETSISPSIEVGQARKTYSPREHYTANVFRQLLNRYDIPTELAATVPRSVGTLQDVVSLDDLSYFIIAYPGDKPMYCSMGSMLSYPDELSPQVEGQQAYTVSVTGSSKQKDASFKKIALPVSSAEQNADKEKINVTFAADNLQQLNIDRVIRVTGHYRYSYMDMLLYEDMLHEERKNLHVSSSMDDDLLAYGPYKKRSYEYDVAFKKARKDMDETVQDNISSEYGTKPTAVTHFETPELGLEKQNKPLTIQESFTMDGFVKKAGNNYMLDIGRLLTEQIALSPEERKRTYDINMSFARTVSYDILVNIPQGYQVEGAENLNKSVNNDAGSFETSAKTEDGKLILTVKKVYKHAYEPSANWEQMMSFMDAASDFNKQKVLLKKM
;
A
#
# COMPACT_ATOMS: atom_id res chain seq x y z
N MET A 1 -2.43 -6.68 -1.58
CA MET A 1 -3.32 -6.88 -2.74
C MET A 1 -2.44 -7.15 -3.95
N TYR A 2 -2.43 -8.39 -4.46
CA TYR A 2 -1.59 -8.78 -5.59
C TYR A 2 -2.19 -8.22 -6.89
N SER A 3 -2.00 -6.93 -7.13
CA SER A 3 -2.05 -6.43 -8.50
C SER A 3 -0.88 -7.11 -9.22
N TYR A 4 -1.16 -7.94 -10.22
CA TYR A 4 -0.14 -8.39 -11.17
C TYR A 4 0.30 -7.18 -12.02
N LYS A 5 1.02 -6.25 -11.38
CA LYS A 5 1.67 -5.14 -12.07
C LYS A 5 2.90 -5.71 -12.78
N ILE A 6 2.80 -5.84 -14.09
CA ILE A 6 3.97 -6.08 -14.95
C ILE A 6 4.82 -4.81 -14.87
N VAL A 7 5.99 -4.92 -14.24
CA VAL A 7 6.98 -3.84 -14.14
C VAL A 7 8.01 -4.00 -15.26
N LEU A 8 8.10 -3.01 -16.14
CA LEU A 8 9.08 -2.87 -17.22
C LEU A 8 10.35 -2.16 -16.72
N LEU A 9 11.53 -2.63 -17.16
CA LEU A 9 12.82 -2.03 -16.79
C LEU A 9 13.85 -2.30 -17.88
N SER A 10 14.45 -1.23 -18.41
CA SER A 10 15.27 -1.18 -19.61
C SER A 10 16.77 -1.42 -19.37
N THR A 11 17.42 -1.94 -20.43
CA THR A 11 18.88 -1.97 -20.76
C THR A 11 19.76 -3.11 -20.19
N LEU A 12 20.26 -4.00 -21.07
CA LEU A 12 21.65 -4.00 -21.59
C LEU A 12 21.89 -5.15 -22.60
N LEU A 13 22.61 -4.86 -23.68
CA LEU A 13 23.13 -5.81 -24.68
C LEU A 13 24.16 -6.77 -24.06
N LEU A 14 24.07 -8.07 -24.39
CA LEU A 14 25.23 -8.98 -24.47
C LEU A 14 24.88 -10.26 -25.24
N SER A 15 25.60 -10.47 -26.33
CA SER A 15 25.59 -11.65 -27.19
C SER A 15 26.39 -12.81 -26.58
N THR A 16 25.81 -14.01 -26.46
CA THR A 16 26.60 -15.26 -26.42
C THR A 16 25.83 -16.51 -26.90
N ALA A 17 26.38 -17.07 -27.98
CA ALA A 17 26.56 -18.47 -28.37
C ALA A 17 25.61 -19.57 -27.87
N TYR A 18 25.01 -20.24 -28.86
CA TYR A 18 24.39 -21.57 -28.83
C TYR A 18 25.23 -22.64 -28.11
N GLN A 19 24.59 -23.37 -27.18
CA GLN A 19 24.91 -24.76 -26.90
C GLN A 19 23.62 -25.57 -26.77
N ALA A 20 23.39 -26.44 -27.76
CA ALA A 20 22.32 -27.44 -27.72
C ALA A 20 22.70 -28.57 -26.75
N GLY A 21 22.04 -28.60 -25.59
CA GLY A 21 22.13 -29.68 -24.61
C GLY A 21 20.82 -30.46 -24.53
N ALA A 22 20.90 -31.78 -24.35
CA ALA A 22 19.76 -32.71 -24.31
C ALA A 22 18.67 -32.29 -23.30
N GLN A 23 17.43 -32.18 -23.78
CA GLN A 23 16.25 -31.82 -22.96
C GLN A 23 15.93 -32.90 -21.91
N SER A 24 15.64 -32.47 -20.67
CA SER A 24 15.19 -33.35 -19.59
C SER A 24 13.74 -33.84 -19.83
N LYS A 25 13.35 -34.99 -19.24
CA LYS A 25 11.97 -35.53 -19.34
C LYS A 25 10.89 -34.54 -18.85
N GLN A 26 11.22 -33.70 -17.88
CA GLN A 26 10.33 -32.67 -17.34
C GLN A 26 10.15 -31.50 -18.32
N GLU A 27 11.22 -31.10 -19.00
CA GLU A 27 11.19 -30.08 -20.05
C GLU A 27 10.31 -30.54 -21.22
N LYS A 28 10.47 -31.80 -21.65
CA LYS A 28 9.68 -32.37 -22.74
C LYS A 28 8.17 -32.37 -22.42
N LYS A 29 7.80 -32.77 -21.19
CA LYS A 29 6.40 -32.71 -20.74
C LYS A 29 5.85 -31.29 -20.71
N TYR A 30 6.64 -30.32 -20.23
CA TYR A 30 6.24 -28.92 -20.23
C TYR A 30 5.95 -28.40 -21.65
N GLN A 31 6.81 -28.74 -22.62
CA GLN A 31 6.63 -28.35 -24.02
C GLN A 31 5.40 -29.01 -24.67
N GLU A 32 5.12 -30.27 -24.33
CA GLU A 32 3.88 -30.96 -24.73
C GLU A 32 2.64 -30.26 -24.15
N ASP A 33 2.64 -29.97 -22.84
CA ASP A 33 1.54 -29.26 -22.17
C ASP A 33 1.36 -27.83 -22.74
N ALA A 34 2.46 -27.13 -23.02
CA ALA A 34 2.45 -25.79 -23.62
C ALA A 34 1.84 -25.79 -25.04
N THR A 35 2.13 -26.84 -25.82
CA THR A 35 1.56 -27.02 -27.16
C THR A 35 0.06 -27.26 -27.10
N LEU A 36 -0.40 -28.07 -26.14
CA LEU A 36 -1.83 -28.33 -25.93
C LEU A 36 -2.58 -27.07 -25.49
N VAL A 37 -2.03 -26.29 -24.55
CA VAL A 37 -2.62 -25.02 -24.11
C VAL A 37 -2.69 -24.01 -25.26
N LYS A 38 -1.65 -23.94 -26.09
CA LYS A 38 -1.64 -23.10 -27.29
C LYS A 38 -2.77 -23.44 -28.26
N GLN A 39 -2.97 -24.74 -28.52
CA GLN A 39 -4.07 -25.22 -29.37
C GLN A 39 -5.43 -24.94 -28.74
N GLU A 40 -5.60 -25.25 -27.43
CA GLU A 40 -6.84 -24.98 -26.68
C GLU A 40 -7.30 -23.52 -26.83
N ILE A 41 -6.38 -22.57 -26.73
CA ILE A 41 -6.70 -21.14 -26.74
C ILE A 41 -6.88 -20.60 -28.16
N TRP A 42 -5.92 -20.84 -29.07
CA TRP A 42 -5.99 -20.26 -30.42
C TRP A 42 -6.92 -20.99 -31.39
N ASP A 43 -7.26 -22.26 -31.13
CA ASP A 43 -8.23 -23.00 -31.94
C ASP A 43 -9.67 -22.80 -31.44
N ALA A 44 -9.89 -22.04 -30.35
CA ALA A 44 -11.20 -21.83 -29.71
C ALA A 44 -12.26 -21.12 -30.58
N LYS A 45 -11.92 -20.66 -31.80
CA LYS A 45 -12.82 -20.01 -32.78
C LYS A 45 -13.74 -18.94 -32.19
N ASP A 46 -13.28 -18.19 -31.20
CA ASP A 46 -14.02 -17.07 -30.65
C ASP A 46 -14.07 -15.91 -31.68
N PRO A 47 -15.26 -15.47 -32.12
CA PRO A 47 -15.39 -14.36 -33.06
C PRO A 47 -14.73 -13.05 -32.59
N ALA A 48 -14.71 -12.78 -31.28
CA ALA A 48 -14.10 -11.57 -30.73
C ALA A 48 -12.58 -11.54 -31.02
N PHE A 49 -11.92 -12.70 -30.94
CA PHE A 49 -10.49 -12.87 -31.25
C PHE A 49 -10.21 -13.04 -32.75
N ALA A 50 -11.22 -13.09 -33.62
CA ALA A 50 -11.03 -13.02 -35.06
C ALA A 50 -10.98 -11.58 -35.59
N ARG A 51 -11.49 -10.62 -34.81
CA ARG A 51 -11.63 -9.21 -35.20
C ARG A 51 -10.27 -8.52 -35.40
N THR A 52 -10.24 -7.57 -36.33
CA THR A 52 -9.06 -6.73 -36.62
C THR A 52 -9.42 -5.25 -36.84
N ASP A 53 -10.67 -4.95 -37.12
CA ASP A 53 -11.17 -3.58 -37.28
C ASP A 53 -11.35 -2.88 -35.94
N ILE A 54 -10.96 -1.60 -35.91
CA ILE A 54 -11.14 -0.70 -34.77
C ILE A 54 -12.19 0.34 -35.15
N PRO A 55 -13.25 0.55 -34.33
CA PRO A 55 -14.21 1.63 -34.55
C PRO A 55 -13.54 3.00 -34.66
N GLU A 56 -14.02 3.84 -35.58
CA GLU A 56 -13.44 5.17 -35.85
C GLU A 56 -13.33 6.05 -34.60
N LYS A 57 -14.27 5.92 -33.65
CA LYS A 57 -14.25 6.67 -32.37
C LYS A 57 -13.00 6.44 -31.51
N TYR A 58 -12.28 5.34 -31.73
CA TYR A 58 -11.04 5.03 -31.01
C TYR A 58 -9.78 5.30 -31.84
N SER A 59 -9.88 6.03 -32.96
CA SER A 59 -8.71 6.38 -33.80
C SER A 59 -7.65 7.19 -33.08
N ASN A 60 -8.03 7.91 -32.02
CA ASN A 60 -7.16 8.77 -31.23
C ASN A 60 -6.60 8.09 -29.97
N GLU A 61 -6.93 6.82 -29.74
CA GLU A 61 -6.42 6.05 -28.61
C GLU A 61 -5.05 5.46 -28.96
N SER A 62 -4.12 5.43 -28.02
CA SER A 62 -2.78 4.85 -28.24
C SER A 62 -2.84 3.35 -28.57
N ALA A 63 -3.79 2.64 -27.97
CA ALA A 63 -4.11 1.26 -28.30
C ALA A 63 -5.59 0.97 -28.00
N VAL A 64 -6.09 -0.12 -28.58
CA VAL A 64 -7.47 -0.62 -28.35
C VAL A 64 -7.42 -2.12 -28.14
N ILE A 65 -7.91 -2.57 -26.98
CA ILE A 65 -8.07 -3.98 -26.69
C ILE A 65 -9.28 -4.46 -27.50
N ILE A 66 -9.02 -5.31 -28.49
CA ILE A 66 -10.03 -5.87 -29.37
C ILE A 66 -10.89 -6.88 -28.61
N ALA A 67 -10.23 -7.76 -27.86
CA ALA A 67 -10.89 -8.78 -27.07
C ALA A 67 -10.04 -9.10 -25.84
N MET A 68 -10.70 -9.26 -24.70
CA MET A 68 -10.09 -9.73 -23.46
C MET A 68 -11.01 -10.77 -22.84
N ASN A 69 -10.45 -11.96 -22.60
CA ASN A 69 -11.15 -13.06 -21.97
C ASN A 69 -10.37 -13.54 -20.74
N PHE A 70 -11.04 -13.52 -19.60
CA PHE A 70 -10.57 -14.13 -18.37
C PHE A 70 -11.37 -15.38 -18.08
N THR A 71 -10.67 -16.49 -17.85
CA THR A 71 -11.29 -17.72 -17.36
C THR A 71 -10.64 -18.18 -16.08
N LEU A 72 -11.45 -18.63 -15.14
CA LEU A 72 -11.00 -19.37 -13.98
C LEU A 72 -11.74 -20.70 -13.96
N GLY A 73 -11.01 -21.80 -13.77
CA GLY A 73 -11.57 -23.10 -13.40
C GLY A 73 -10.99 -23.53 -12.07
N ALA A 74 -11.83 -23.83 -11.09
CA ALA A 74 -11.43 -24.39 -9.81
C ALA A 74 -12.17 -25.69 -9.54
N ASP A 75 -11.44 -26.78 -9.37
CA ASP A 75 -11.98 -28.08 -9.01
C ASP A 75 -11.26 -28.70 -7.81
N HIS A 76 -11.98 -29.57 -7.10
CA HIS A 76 -11.41 -30.39 -6.04
C HIS A 76 -11.41 -31.85 -6.48
N SER A 77 -10.26 -32.42 -6.83
CA SER A 77 -10.17 -33.81 -7.26
C SER A 77 -8.99 -34.53 -6.61
N ARG A 78 -9.18 -35.82 -6.29
CA ARG A 78 -8.15 -36.68 -5.65
C ARG A 78 -7.50 -36.09 -4.39
N ARG A 79 -8.29 -35.35 -3.58
CA ARG A 79 -7.82 -34.62 -2.36
C ARG A 79 -6.83 -33.49 -2.68
N GLN A 80 -6.88 -32.95 -3.89
CA GLN A 80 -6.08 -31.83 -4.33
C GLN A 80 -7.02 -30.78 -4.93
N ASP A 81 -6.68 -29.51 -4.72
CA ASP A 81 -7.34 -28.41 -5.41
C ASP A 81 -6.54 -28.10 -6.66
N ASN A 82 -7.21 -28.02 -7.80
CA ASN A 82 -6.62 -27.51 -9.03
C ASN A 82 -7.34 -26.22 -9.41
N ILE A 83 -6.54 -25.17 -9.60
CA ILE A 83 -7.02 -23.87 -10.05
C ILE A 83 -6.27 -23.55 -11.34
N ALA A 84 -7.02 -23.32 -12.41
CA ALA A 84 -6.50 -22.86 -13.69
C ALA A 84 -7.06 -21.45 -13.96
N VAL A 85 -6.18 -20.48 -14.15
CA VAL A 85 -6.54 -19.11 -14.55
C VAL A 85 -5.96 -18.86 -15.93
N THR A 86 -6.76 -18.40 -16.87
CA THR A 86 -6.31 -18.00 -18.21
C THR A 86 -6.75 -16.57 -18.48
N MET A 87 -5.81 -15.74 -18.91
CA MET A 87 -6.06 -14.46 -19.54
C MET A 87 -5.68 -14.58 -21.01
N HIS A 88 -6.56 -14.17 -21.91
CA HIS A 88 -6.30 -14.06 -23.34
C HIS A 88 -6.67 -12.64 -23.77
N GLU A 89 -5.71 -11.90 -24.30
CA GLU A 89 -5.88 -10.52 -24.73
C GLU A 89 -5.42 -10.37 -26.18
N ARG A 90 -6.21 -9.63 -26.94
CA ARG A 90 -5.87 -9.21 -28.29
C ARG A 90 -5.95 -7.69 -28.37
N ILE A 91 -4.87 -7.03 -28.73
CA ILE A 91 -4.76 -5.57 -28.70
C ILE A 91 -4.16 -5.01 -29.98
N LYS A 92 -4.73 -3.91 -30.47
CA LYS A 92 -4.21 -3.12 -31.59
C LYS A 92 -3.35 -1.99 -31.07
N ILE A 93 -2.12 -1.88 -31.58
CA ILE A 93 -1.20 -0.78 -31.29
C ILE A 93 -1.42 0.32 -32.33
N GLN A 94 -1.64 1.56 -31.89
CA GLN A 94 -1.95 2.70 -32.77
C GLN A 94 -0.94 3.84 -32.69
N ASP A 95 -0.09 3.88 -31.66
CA ASP A 95 1.00 4.86 -31.58
C ASP A 95 2.31 4.29 -31.01
N LYS A 96 3.31 5.17 -30.87
CA LYS A 96 4.63 4.81 -30.34
C LYS A 96 4.63 4.53 -28.84
N ALA A 97 3.78 5.19 -28.06
CA ALA A 97 3.73 4.99 -26.62
C ALA A 97 3.21 3.58 -26.30
N ALA A 98 2.12 3.16 -26.94
CA ALA A 98 1.63 1.80 -26.86
C ALA A 98 2.64 0.79 -27.45
N LEU A 99 3.36 1.15 -28.51
CA LEU A 99 4.40 0.29 -29.06
C LEU A 99 5.49 -0.01 -28.02
N GLU A 100 5.95 1.01 -27.30
CA GLU A 100 6.94 0.87 -26.24
C GLU A 100 6.42 -0.04 -25.11
N ASP A 101 5.18 0.18 -24.66
CA ASP A 101 4.52 -0.63 -23.63
C ASP A 101 4.46 -2.13 -23.95
N TYR A 102 4.26 -2.47 -25.23
CA TYR A 102 4.03 -3.84 -25.69
C TYR A 102 5.25 -4.47 -26.38
N SER A 103 6.37 -3.75 -26.45
CA SER A 103 7.61 -4.23 -27.10
C SER A 103 8.34 -5.30 -26.28
N GLU A 104 8.10 -5.37 -24.96
CA GLU A 104 8.71 -6.34 -24.05
C GLU A 104 7.68 -6.89 -23.08
N PHE A 105 7.67 -8.21 -22.90
CA PHE A 105 6.87 -8.90 -21.89
C PHE A 105 7.77 -9.43 -20.78
N SER A 106 7.41 -9.15 -19.53
CA SER A 106 8.05 -9.75 -18.35
C SER A 106 7.16 -10.82 -17.74
N LEU A 107 7.75 -11.99 -17.52
CA LEU A 107 7.16 -13.14 -16.88
C LEU A 107 7.93 -13.44 -15.60
N GLN A 108 7.24 -13.69 -14.48
CA GLN A 108 7.89 -14.36 -13.37
C GLN A 108 8.18 -15.80 -13.82
N LYS A 109 9.41 -16.29 -13.67
CA LYS A 109 9.76 -17.67 -14.01
C LYS A 109 9.15 -18.60 -12.98
N LEU A 110 7.86 -18.87 -13.11
CA LEU A 110 7.18 -19.91 -12.36
C LEU A 110 7.57 -21.24 -12.98
N LYS A 111 8.72 -21.76 -12.52
CA LYS A 111 9.11 -23.16 -12.77
C LYS A 111 7.91 -24.07 -12.48
N SER A 112 7.85 -25.22 -13.16
CA SER A 112 7.36 -26.44 -12.51
C SER A 112 8.20 -26.68 -11.26
N GLY A 113 7.86 -26.04 -10.15
CA GLY A 113 8.50 -26.25 -8.87
C GLY A 113 8.34 -27.71 -8.46
N GLY A 114 9.34 -28.27 -7.80
CA GLY A 114 9.05 -29.37 -6.88
C GLY A 114 8.03 -28.89 -5.85
N TRP A 115 7.35 -29.82 -5.18
CA TRP A 115 6.41 -29.51 -4.12
C TRP A 115 7.09 -28.68 -3.02
N ALA A 116 6.98 -27.36 -3.07
CA ALA A 116 7.39 -26.47 -2.00
C ALA A 116 6.12 -26.16 -1.19
N ASN A 117 6.11 -26.51 0.10
CA ASN A 117 4.98 -26.31 1.01
C ASN A 117 3.65 -26.90 0.53
N GLY A 118 3.66 -27.97 -0.29
CA GLY A 118 2.43 -28.63 -0.75
C GLY A 118 1.74 -27.97 -1.95
N VAL A 119 2.38 -27.01 -2.64
CA VAL A 119 1.83 -26.33 -3.82
C VAL A 119 2.74 -26.54 -5.03
N ARG A 120 2.14 -26.74 -6.20
CA ARG A 120 2.81 -26.77 -7.50
C ARG A 120 2.17 -25.75 -8.43
N LEU A 121 2.99 -24.85 -8.96
CA LEU A 121 2.59 -23.84 -9.94
C LEU A 121 3.17 -24.20 -11.30
N THR A 122 2.42 -23.98 -12.37
CA THR A 122 2.87 -24.13 -13.75
C THR A 122 2.23 -23.04 -14.59
N SER A 123 3.00 -22.35 -15.41
CA SER A 123 2.51 -21.23 -16.23
C SER A 123 2.87 -21.43 -17.69
N PHE A 124 2.00 -20.98 -18.58
CA PHE A 124 2.16 -21.04 -20.03
C PHE A 124 1.87 -19.66 -20.61
N MET A 125 2.65 -19.25 -21.59
CA MET A 125 2.40 -18.02 -22.36
C MET A 125 2.51 -18.33 -23.85
N GLY A 126 1.70 -17.68 -24.66
CA GLY A 126 1.86 -17.61 -26.10
C GLY A 126 1.65 -16.19 -26.56
N ILE A 127 2.47 -15.76 -27.52
CA ILE A 127 2.38 -14.43 -28.12
C ILE A 127 2.36 -14.61 -29.64
N ARG A 128 1.41 -13.96 -30.29
CA ARG A 128 1.27 -13.90 -31.74
C ARG A 128 1.19 -12.45 -32.18
N VAL A 129 2.03 -12.08 -33.15
CA VAL A 129 1.99 -10.77 -33.80
C VAL A 129 1.24 -10.92 -35.11
N ILE A 130 0.30 -10.01 -35.37
CA ILE A 130 -0.50 -9.95 -36.59
C ILE A 130 -0.26 -8.59 -37.23
N LYS A 131 0.34 -8.61 -38.42
CA LYS A 131 0.62 -7.42 -39.21
C LYS A 131 -0.66 -6.88 -39.87
N PRO A 132 -0.71 -5.59 -40.28
CA PRO A 132 -1.86 -5.01 -40.98
C PRO A 132 -2.28 -5.76 -42.26
N ASN A 133 -1.34 -6.42 -42.93
CA ASN A 133 -1.59 -7.23 -44.13
C ASN A 133 -2.15 -8.63 -43.82
N GLY A 134 -2.39 -8.95 -42.54
CA GLY A 134 -2.89 -10.26 -42.08
C GLY A 134 -1.81 -11.31 -41.84
N GLN A 135 -0.53 -11.01 -42.09
CA GLN A 135 0.57 -11.93 -41.80
C GLN A 135 0.68 -12.16 -40.29
N GLN A 136 0.69 -13.42 -39.88
CA GLN A 136 0.79 -13.82 -38.47
C GLN A 136 2.17 -14.44 -38.20
N ARG A 137 2.71 -14.16 -37.02
CA ARG A 137 3.93 -14.80 -36.53
C ARG A 137 3.83 -15.06 -35.04
N ASP A 138 3.97 -16.33 -34.68
CA ASP A 138 4.09 -16.75 -33.28
C ASP A 138 5.51 -16.49 -32.79
N ILE A 139 5.63 -15.92 -31.60
CA ILE A 139 6.93 -15.71 -30.94
C ILE A 139 7.34 -17.03 -30.26
N ASP A 140 8.59 -17.45 -30.46
CA ASP A 140 9.13 -18.62 -29.78
C ASP A 140 9.47 -18.26 -28.33
N MET A 141 8.77 -18.87 -27.37
CA MET A 141 9.01 -18.62 -25.95
C MET A 141 10.35 -19.18 -25.46
N ASN A 142 11.03 -20.02 -26.25
CA ASN A 142 12.38 -20.48 -25.95
C ASN A 142 13.42 -19.36 -26.03
N ASP A 143 13.11 -18.26 -26.73
CA ASP A 143 13.98 -17.08 -26.85
C ASP A 143 13.92 -16.16 -25.61
N ALA A 144 13.07 -16.48 -24.62
CA ALA A 144 12.92 -15.69 -23.41
C ALA A 144 14.18 -15.74 -22.51
N VAL A 145 14.75 -14.57 -22.25
CA VAL A 145 16.00 -14.41 -21.47
C VAL A 145 15.69 -14.39 -19.98
N ASN A 146 16.50 -15.09 -19.18
CA ASN A 146 16.36 -15.05 -17.72
C ASN A 146 17.03 -13.80 -17.15
N VAL A 147 16.27 -12.98 -16.43
CA VAL A 147 16.74 -11.81 -15.69
C VAL A 147 16.53 -12.07 -14.19
N LYS A 148 17.51 -11.73 -13.37
CA LYS A 148 17.36 -11.77 -11.92
C LYS A 148 16.84 -10.42 -11.45
N ASP A 149 15.83 -10.42 -10.58
CA ASP A 149 15.38 -9.24 -9.87
C ASP A 149 16.32 -8.94 -8.67
N GLU A 150 16.20 -7.73 -8.08
CA GLU A 150 16.94 -7.28 -6.89
C GLU A 150 16.72 -8.20 -5.68
N GLN A 151 15.56 -8.89 -5.64
CA GLN A 151 15.23 -9.90 -4.63
C GLN A 151 15.68 -11.34 -4.98
N ASN A 152 16.54 -11.50 -6.00
CA ASN A 152 17.02 -12.80 -6.52
C ASN A 152 15.94 -13.71 -7.15
N ASP A 153 14.74 -13.20 -7.38
CA ASP A 153 13.70 -13.90 -8.12
C ASP A 153 14.07 -13.99 -9.62
N LYS A 154 13.89 -15.17 -10.21
CA LYS A 154 14.12 -15.38 -11.65
C LYS A 154 12.90 -14.89 -12.41
N LYS A 155 13.03 -13.82 -13.19
CA LYS A 155 12.07 -13.40 -14.21
C LYS A 155 12.57 -13.85 -15.59
N GLN A 156 11.66 -14.13 -16.51
CA GLN A 156 11.97 -14.25 -17.93
C GLN A 156 11.45 -13.00 -18.64
N LYS A 157 12.22 -12.49 -19.59
CA LYS A 157 11.84 -11.37 -20.44
C LYS A 157 11.87 -11.81 -21.89
N ILE A 158 10.90 -11.37 -22.66
CA ILE A 158 10.85 -11.61 -24.10
C ILE A 158 10.56 -10.30 -24.83
N ALA A 159 11.44 -9.95 -25.76
CA ALA A 159 11.32 -8.75 -26.57
C ALA A 159 10.76 -9.10 -27.96
N ILE A 160 9.91 -8.23 -28.50
CA ILE A 160 9.30 -8.36 -29.82
C ILE A 160 9.93 -7.32 -30.74
N SER A 161 11.10 -7.65 -31.29
CA SER A 161 12.01 -6.66 -31.90
C SER A 161 11.49 -5.98 -33.19
N ASP A 162 10.51 -6.54 -33.87
CA ASP A 162 9.93 -6.03 -35.11
C ASP A 162 8.45 -5.62 -34.97
N LEU A 163 8.00 -5.38 -33.74
CA LEU A 163 6.69 -4.81 -33.47
C LEU A 163 6.62 -3.38 -34.05
N GLN A 164 5.50 -3.04 -34.69
CA GLN A 164 5.29 -1.75 -35.35
C GLN A 164 3.92 -1.16 -35.00
N VAL A 165 3.81 0.15 -35.13
CA VAL A 165 2.52 0.85 -35.06
C VAL A 165 1.59 0.28 -36.13
N GLY A 166 0.38 -0.08 -35.73
CA GLY A 166 -0.60 -0.76 -36.58
C GLY A 166 -0.59 -2.29 -36.44
N ASP A 167 0.37 -2.88 -35.73
CA ASP A 167 0.33 -4.31 -35.43
C ASP A 167 -0.75 -4.64 -34.39
N ILE A 168 -1.22 -5.89 -34.42
CA ILE A 168 -2.03 -6.49 -33.37
C ILE A 168 -1.17 -7.51 -32.64
N ILE A 169 -1.24 -7.49 -31.31
CA ILE A 169 -0.71 -8.56 -30.47
C ILE A 169 -1.88 -9.39 -29.96
N ASP A 170 -1.78 -10.70 -30.11
CA ASP A 170 -2.70 -11.69 -29.56
C ASP A 170 -1.89 -12.59 -28.63
N PHE A 171 -2.11 -12.46 -27.32
CA PHE A 171 -1.33 -13.18 -26.33
C PHE A 171 -2.19 -13.74 -25.21
N TYR A 172 -1.73 -14.84 -24.62
CA TYR A 172 -2.38 -15.44 -23.48
C TYR A 172 -1.38 -15.79 -22.38
N VAL A 173 -1.88 -15.84 -21.15
CA VAL A 173 -1.19 -16.39 -19.99
C VAL A 173 -2.12 -17.35 -19.29
N LYS A 174 -1.70 -18.62 -19.14
CA LYS A 174 -2.41 -19.64 -18.37
C LYS A 174 -1.58 -20.04 -17.17
N MET A 175 -2.18 -20.03 -15.99
CA MET A 175 -1.56 -20.43 -14.73
C MET A 175 -2.34 -21.57 -14.11
N ASN A 176 -1.68 -22.70 -13.91
CA ASN A 176 -2.20 -23.86 -13.20
C ASN A 176 -1.56 -23.94 -11.81
N LYS A 177 -2.40 -24.08 -10.79
CA LYS A 177 -2.03 -24.26 -9.39
C LYS A 177 -2.63 -25.57 -8.90
N GLU A 178 -1.78 -26.51 -8.50
CA GLU A 178 -2.15 -27.74 -7.81
C GLU A 178 -1.76 -27.61 -6.34
N ALA A 179 -2.66 -27.89 -5.40
CA ALA A 179 -2.37 -27.84 -3.96
C ALA A 179 -2.80 -29.14 -3.26
N SER A 180 -1.92 -29.72 -2.45
CA SER A 180 -2.17 -31.00 -1.75
C SER A 180 -3.11 -30.89 -0.54
N SER A 181 -3.42 -29.67 -0.10
CA SER A 181 -4.34 -29.40 1.01
C SER A 181 -4.68 -27.91 1.06
N PHE A 182 -5.96 -27.58 1.10
CA PHE A 182 -6.44 -26.24 1.46
C PHE A 182 -6.29 -26.02 2.96
N TYR A 183 -5.21 -25.37 3.41
CA TYR A 183 -5.09 -24.87 4.80
C TYR A 183 -5.05 -23.35 4.91
N ALA A 184 -5.37 -22.63 3.84
CA ALA A 184 -5.68 -21.21 3.91
C ALA A 184 -6.93 -20.97 3.08
N SER A 185 -7.98 -20.41 3.68
CA SER A 185 -8.98 -19.65 2.91
C SER A 185 -8.17 -18.69 2.03
N PRO A 186 -8.15 -18.84 0.70
CA PRO A 186 -7.45 -17.92 -0.15
C PRO A 186 -8.16 -16.58 -0.02
N ASP A 187 -7.36 -15.52 -0.05
CA ASP A 187 -7.87 -14.17 -0.12
C ASP A 187 -8.97 -14.10 -1.20
N PRO A 188 -10.02 -13.28 -0.99
CA PRO A 188 -11.03 -13.03 -1.99
C PRO A 188 -10.41 -12.73 -3.37
N LEU A 189 -10.98 -13.34 -4.40
CA LEU A 189 -10.66 -13.11 -5.79
C LEU A 189 -11.54 -11.97 -6.30
N ASP A 190 -10.92 -10.82 -6.51
CA ASP A 190 -11.58 -9.61 -6.97
C ASP A 190 -11.21 -9.34 -8.44
N TYR A 191 -12.21 -9.38 -9.33
CA TYR A 191 -12.08 -9.10 -10.75
C TYR A 191 -12.71 -7.74 -11.06
N SER A 192 -11.92 -6.67 -10.94
CA SER A 192 -12.32 -5.34 -11.38
C SER A 192 -12.25 -5.26 -12.92
N ILE A 193 -13.31 -4.76 -13.54
CA ILE A 193 -13.47 -4.72 -14.99
C ILE A 193 -13.12 -3.32 -15.48
N GLY A 194 -11.99 -3.20 -16.17
CA GLY A 194 -11.53 -1.96 -16.77
C GLY A 194 -10.01 -1.97 -16.93
N GLU A 195 -9.52 -1.35 -18.00
CA GLU A 195 -8.10 -1.34 -18.37
C GLU A 195 -7.67 0.04 -18.84
N LYS A 196 -6.36 0.29 -18.91
CA LYS A 196 -5.81 1.59 -19.38
C LYS A 196 -6.19 1.94 -20.83
N TYR A 197 -6.57 0.93 -21.62
CA TYR A 197 -7.05 1.06 -23.00
C TYR A 197 -8.52 0.62 -23.09
N PRO A 198 -9.33 1.20 -24.00
CA PRO A 198 -10.71 0.79 -24.16
C PRO A 198 -10.77 -0.63 -24.72
N MET A 199 -11.81 -1.38 -24.33
CA MET A 199 -12.02 -2.77 -24.75
C MET A 199 -13.27 -2.89 -25.61
N LEU A 200 -13.15 -3.49 -26.80
CA LEU A 200 -14.31 -3.71 -27.68
C LEU A 200 -15.17 -4.88 -27.19
N ASP A 201 -14.52 -5.95 -26.68
CA ASP A 201 -15.18 -7.12 -26.13
C ASP A 201 -14.43 -7.61 -24.88
N PHE A 202 -15.16 -7.75 -23.78
CA PHE A 202 -14.66 -8.27 -22.51
C PHE A 202 -15.53 -9.44 -22.07
N SER A 203 -14.89 -10.55 -21.70
CA SER A 203 -15.55 -11.69 -21.08
C SER A 203 -14.81 -12.19 -19.84
N LEU A 204 -15.58 -12.59 -18.84
CA LEU A 204 -15.10 -13.23 -17.63
C LEU A 204 -15.95 -14.48 -17.39
N ASN A 205 -15.31 -15.64 -17.26
CA ASN A 205 -15.96 -16.92 -17.00
C ASN A 205 -15.27 -17.64 -15.83
N VAL A 206 -15.91 -17.66 -14.67
CA VAL A 206 -15.43 -18.34 -13.47
C VAL A 206 -16.24 -19.61 -13.26
N ARG A 207 -15.57 -20.75 -13.27
CA ARG A 207 -16.12 -22.09 -13.07
C ARG A 207 -15.60 -22.67 -11.78
N VAL A 208 -16.51 -23.12 -10.91
CA VAL A 208 -16.18 -23.61 -9.58
C VAL A 208 -16.94 -24.90 -9.28
N ASP A 209 -16.22 -25.91 -8.82
CA ASP A 209 -16.82 -27.17 -8.35
C ASP A 209 -17.70 -26.94 -7.11
N LYS A 210 -18.89 -27.54 -7.09
CA LYS A 210 -19.88 -27.45 -6.01
C LYS A 210 -19.32 -27.79 -4.62
N ARG A 211 -18.25 -28.60 -4.55
CA ARG A 211 -17.64 -29.03 -3.28
C ARG A 211 -16.83 -27.94 -2.61
N MET A 212 -16.47 -26.88 -3.34
CA MET A 212 -15.65 -25.79 -2.81
C MET A 212 -16.49 -24.74 -2.07
N GLY A 213 -17.75 -24.55 -2.46
CA GLY A 213 -18.62 -23.47 -1.96
C GLY A 213 -18.09 -22.07 -2.30
N VAL A 214 -18.98 -21.11 -2.55
CA VAL A 214 -18.59 -19.76 -2.98
C VAL A 214 -19.48 -18.70 -2.36
N SER A 215 -18.87 -17.71 -1.73
CA SER A 215 -19.49 -16.44 -1.40
C SER A 215 -19.10 -15.41 -2.45
N TRP A 216 -20.06 -14.66 -3.02
CA TRP A 216 -19.76 -13.76 -4.14
C TRP A 216 -20.55 -12.46 -4.10
N ARG A 217 -19.99 -11.39 -4.66
CA ARG A 217 -20.68 -10.11 -4.86
C ARG A 217 -20.33 -9.56 -6.24
N TYR A 218 -21.31 -9.00 -6.94
CA TYR A 218 -21.05 -8.14 -8.09
C TYR A 218 -21.34 -6.71 -7.68
N LEU A 219 -20.33 -5.84 -7.78
CA LEU A 219 -20.36 -4.48 -7.25
C LEU A 219 -20.26 -3.46 -8.39
N ASN A 220 -20.71 -2.24 -8.11
CA ASN A 220 -20.53 -1.03 -8.92
C ASN A 220 -21.04 -1.13 -10.37
N ASP A 221 -22.03 -2.00 -10.61
CA ASP A 221 -22.72 -2.13 -11.90
C ASP A 221 -24.08 -2.84 -11.75
N GLU A 222 -24.83 -2.92 -12.85
CA GLU A 222 -26.09 -3.63 -12.94
C GLU A 222 -25.91 -5.13 -12.73
N GLN A 223 -26.62 -5.68 -11.75
CA GLN A 223 -26.64 -7.12 -11.45
C GLN A 223 -27.05 -8.00 -12.65
N SER A 224 -27.77 -7.41 -13.62
CA SER A 224 -28.20 -8.06 -14.87
C SER A 224 -27.03 -8.53 -15.74
N ALA A 225 -25.86 -7.89 -15.62
CA ALA A 225 -24.66 -8.24 -16.40
C ALA A 225 -24.00 -9.56 -15.94
N LEU A 226 -24.21 -9.95 -14.68
CA LEU A 226 -23.70 -11.22 -14.14
C LEU A 226 -24.70 -12.36 -14.41
N LYS A 227 -24.32 -13.27 -15.30
CA LYS A 227 -25.03 -14.52 -15.54
C LYS A 227 -24.49 -15.62 -14.63
N ARG A 228 -25.40 -16.44 -14.12
CA ARG A 228 -25.08 -17.57 -13.24
C ARG A 228 -25.79 -18.83 -13.73
N SER A 229 -25.07 -19.93 -13.78
CA SER A 229 -25.62 -21.23 -14.13
C SER A 229 -25.00 -22.32 -13.28
N GLN A 230 -25.67 -23.47 -13.22
CA GLN A 230 -25.15 -24.69 -12.63
C GLN A 230 -25.36 -25.82 -13.64
N ASP A 231 -24.29 -26.53 -13.98
CA ASP A 231 -24.35 -27.75 -14.79
C ASP A 231 -23.69 -28.89 -14.02
N GLY A 232 -24.50 -29.88 -13.62
CA GLY A 232 -24.07 -30.96 -12.74
C GLY A 232 -23.39 -30.46 -11.46
N ASP A 233 -22.08 -30.68 -11.40
CA ASP A 233 -21.23 -30.38 -10.24
C ASP A 233 -20.44 -29.07 -10.38
N GLU A 234 -20.66 -28.30 -11.44
CA GLU A 234 -19.98 -27.05 -11.72
C GLU A 234 -20.95 -25.86 -11.65
N TYR A 235 -20.53 -24.81 -10.94
CA TYR A 235 -21.17 -23.49 -10.96
C TYR A 235 -20.38 -22.54 -11.84
N THR A 236 -21.08 -21.79 -12.69
CA THR A 236 -20.46 -20.82 -13.61
C THR A 236 -20.97 -19.41 -13.30
N PHE A 237 -20.03 -18.47 -13.21
CA PHE A 237 -20.28 -17.02 -13.21
C PHE A 237 -19.72 -16.46 -14.52
N SER A 238 -20.58 -15.83 -15.31
CA SER A 238 -20.21 -15.27 -16.60
C SER A 238 -20.60 -13.79 -16.69
N ILE A 239 -19.65 -12.95 -17.07
CA ILE A 239 -19.88 -11.55 -17.43
C ILE A 239 -19.40 -11.38 -18.87
N HIS A 240 -20.23 -10.74 -19.70
CA HIS A 240 -19.85 -10.32 -21.05
C HIS A 240 -20.26 -8.88 -21.22
N LYS A 241 -19.30 -8.06 -21.67
CA LYS A 241 -19.50 -6.65 -21.93
C LYS A 241 -18.87 -6.30 -23.26
N THR A 242 -19.50 -5.37 -23.96
CA THR A 242 -18.95 -4.80 -25.18
C THR A 242 -18.71 -3.32 -24.95
N ASP A 243 -17.73 -2.77 -25.65
CA ASP A 243 -17.45 -1.33 -25.65
C ASP A 243 -17.16 -0.76 -24.24
N VAL A 244 -16.30 -1.44 -23.49
CA VAL A 244 -15.89 -1.01 -22.15
C VAL A 244 -14.93 0.19 -22.28
N PRO A 245 -15.23 1.33 -21.63
CA PRO A 245 -14.36 2.51 -21.67
C PRO A 245 -13.03 2.23 -20.95
N LYS A 246 -11.99 2.97 -21.34
CA LYS A 246 -10.71 2.93 -20.61
C LYS A 246 -10.87 3.49 -19.20
N VAL A 247 -10.11 2.92 -18.27
CA VAL A 247 -9.90 3.44 -16.93
C VAL A 247 -8.73 4.42 -17.00
N THR A 248 -9.03 5.69 -16.75
CA THR A 248 -8.02 6.73 -16.54
C THR A 248 -7.27 6.46 -15.24
N ASP A 249 -5.94 6.61 -15.25
CA ASP A 249 -5.12 6.55 -14.02
C ASP A 249 -5.41 7.79 -13.16
N GLU A 250 -6.55 7.75 -12.49
CA GLU A 250 -7.08 8.83 -11.69
C GLU A 250 -6.48 8.75 -10.30
N ARG A 251 -5.73 9.80 -9.92
CA ARG A 251 -5.16 9.94 -8.58
C ARG A 251 -6.23 9.69 -7.51
N TRP A 252 -5.86 8.95 -6.47
CA TRP A 252 -6.75 8.61 -5.34
C TRP A 252 -8.00 7.79 -5.74
N LEU A 253 -7.89 6.97 -6.79
CA LEU A 253 -8.90 5.97 -7.14
C LEU A 253 -8.79 4.74 -6.23
N TYR A 254 -9.94 4.29 -5.70
CA TYR A 254 -10.09 2.94 -5.13
C TYR A 254 -10.84 2.08 -6.14
N GLU A 255 -10.09 1.24 -6.87
CA GLU A 255 -10.60 0.43 -7.98
C GLU A 255 -11.82 -0.42 -7.56
N GLN A 256 -11.73 -1.15 -6.45
CA GLN A 256 -12.81 -2.04 -5.99
C GLN A 256 -14.09 -1.31 -5.57
N ARG A 257 -14.02 0.00 -5.28
CA ARG A 257 -15.19 0.84 -4.99
C ARG A 257 -15.82 1.47 -6.22
N SER A 258 -15.06 1.57 -7.31
CA SER A 258 -15.38 2.48 -8.41
C SER A 258 -15.65 1.73 -9.71
N LEU A 259 -14.92 0.64 -9.93
CA LEU A 259 -15.05 -0.18 -11.14
C LEU A 259 -16.05 -1.32 -10.91
N PRO A 260 -16.76 -1.77 -11.96
CA PRO A 260 -17.54 -3.00 -11.90
C PRO A 260 -16.66 -4.17 -11.45
N THR A 261 -16.98 -4.79 -10.32
CA THR A 261 -16.10 -5.81 -9.72
C THR A 261 -16.87 -7.06 -9.34
N LEU A 262 -16.44 -8.23 -9.84
CA LEU A 262 -16.87 -9.52 -9.32
C LEU A 262 -15.92 -9.97 -8.21
N ARG A 263 -16.44 -10.03 -6.98
CA ARG A 263 -15.74 -10.50 -5.79
C ARG A 263 -16.16 -11.93 -5.46
N LEU A 264 -15.21 -12.81 -5.17
CA LEU A 264 -15.46 -14.25 -4.95
C LEU A 264 -14.56 -14.77 -3.83
N ALA A 265 -15.12 -15.46 -2.84
CA ALA A 265 -14.36 -16.17 -1.82
C ALA A 265 -14.79 -17.64 -1.75
N TYR A 266 -13.81 -18.55 -1.70
CA TYR A 266 -14.07 -19.96 -1.53
C TYR A 266 -14.38 -20.29 -0.07
N ASN A 267 -15.51 -20.92 0.17
CA ASN A 267 -15.96 -21.26 1.53
C ASN A 267 -15.24 -22.51 2.10
N GLY A 268 -14.45 -23.20 1.26
CA GLY A 268 -13.67 -24.38 1.58
C GLY A 268 -14.54 -25.62 1.82
N LEU A 269 -13.92 -26.75 2.14
CA LEU A 269 -14.64 -28.03 2.32
C LEU A 269 -15.66 -28.04 3.49
N LYS A 270 -15.64 -27.01 4.35
CA LYS A 270 -16.53 -26.88 5.52
C LYS A 270 -17.90 -26.34 5.16
N SER A 271 -18.04 -25.57 4.08
CA SER A 271 -19.32 -25.09 3.59
C SER A 271 -19.37 -25.20 2.07
N ARG A 272 -20.39 -25.92 1.58
CA ARG A 272 -20.67 -26.08 0.14
C ARG A 272 -21.71 -25.08 -0.35
N GLU A 273 -21.99 -24.05 0.45
CA GLU A 273 -23.00 -23.05 0.12
C GLU A 273 -22.50 -22.10 -0.97
N PHE A 274 -23.44 -21.68 -1.81
CA PHE A 274 -23.24 -20.69 -2.86
C PHE A 274 -24.09 -19.47 -2.55
N THR A 275 -23.49 -18.45 -1.93
CA THR A 275 -24.22 -17.31 -1.35
C THR A 275 -23.84 -16.00 -2.03
N ASN A 276 -24.83 -15.12 -2.20
CA ASN A 276 -24.59 -13.75 -2.62
C ASN A 276 -24.17 -12.93 -1.39
N GLY A 277 -22.86 -12.75 -1.22
CA GLY A 277 -22.20 -12.18 -0.06
C GLY A 277 -22.19 -13.09 1.16
N MET A 278 -21.71 -12.51 2.25
CA MET A 278 -21.77 -13.11 3.58
C MET A 278 -22.92 -12.51 4.39
N ASP A 279 -23.69 -13.36 5.05
CA ASP A 279 -24.80 -12.95 5.92
C ASP A 279 -24.30 -12.28 7.21
N GLU A 280 -25.03 -11.27 7.69
CA GLU A 280 -24.75 -10.60 8.96
C GLU A 280 -24.76 -11.60 10.13
N GLU A 281 -25.68 -12.58 10.12
CA GLU A 281 -25.72 -13.63 11.15
C GLU A 281 -24.49 -14.53 11.12
N ARG A 282 -23.86 -14.76 9.95
CA ARG A 282 -22.59 -15.49 9.87
C ARG A 282 -21.46 -14.70 10.52
N ILE A 283 -21.37 -13.40 10.24
CA ILE A 283 -20.38 -12.49 10.84
C ILE A 283 -20.61 -12.41 12.34
N ARG A 284 -21.85 -12.18 12.77
CA ARG A 284 -22.27 -12.15 14.18
C ARG A 284 -21.86 -13.41 14.93
N ARG A 285 -22.18 -14.58 14.38
CA ARG A 285 -21.77 -15.88 14.96
C ARG A 285 -20.25 -15.99 15.05
N PHE A 286 -19.52 -15.61 13.99
CA PHE A 286 -18.07 -15.69 13.97
C PHE A 286 -17.43 -14.80 15.04
N LEU A 287 -17.84 -13.53 15.13
CA LEU A 287 -17.35 -12.58 16.12
C LEU A 287 -17.69 -13.00 17.56
N THR A 288 -18.89 -13.54 17.77
CA THR A 288 -19.38 -13.90 19.10
C THR A 288 -18.75 -15.19 19.63
N TYR A 289 -18.49 -16.17 18.75
CA TYR A 289 -18.18 -17.54 19.18
C TYR A 289 -16.92 -18.16 18.58
N GLU A 290 -16.51 -17.80 17.37
CA GLU A 290 -15.48 -18.53 16.62
C GLU A 290 -14.10 -17.88 16.70
N ILE A 291 -13.99 -16.56 16.44
CA ILE A 291 -12.71 -15.83 16.45
C ILE A 291 -12.01 -15.84 17.81
N ILE A 292 -12.79 -16.00 18.88
CA ILE A 292 -12.34 -16.05 20.29
C ILE A 292 -11.60 -17.36 20.62
N SER A 293 -11.74 -18.42 19.79
CA SER A 293 -11.14 -19.74 20.01
C SER A 293 -9.68 -19.88 19.55
N VAL A 294 -9.12 -18.83 18.92
CA VAL A 294 -7.79 -18.83 18.28
C VAL A 294 -6.61 -18.85 19.29
N GLY A 295 -6.89 -18.72 20.59
CA GLY A 295 -5.85 -18.74 21.65
C GLY A 295 -4.95 -19.99 21.68
N ALA A 296 -5.40 -21.12 21.14
CA ALA A 296 -4.61 -22.35 21.07
C ALA A 296 -3.50 -22.33 19.99
N SER A 297 -3.55 -21.41 19.03
CA SER A 297 -2.69 -21.41 17.85
C SER A 297 -1.43 -20.54 17.96
N TYR A 298 -1.31 -19.73 19.02
CA TYR A 298 -0.21 -18.77 19.18
C TYR A 298 0.52 -18.94 20.52
N PRO A 299 1.60 -19.75 20.59
CA PRO A 299 2.35 -19.98 21.82
C PRO A 299 2.87 -18.69 22.49
N THR A 300 3.16 -17.66 21.70
CA THR A 300 3.64 -16.33 22.16
C THR A 300 2.57 -15.51 22.88
N LEU A 301 1.28 -15.77 22.65
CA LEU A 301 0.20 -15.05 23.33
C LEU A 301 0.26 -15.25 24.85
N GLY A 302 0.56 -16.48 25.28
CA GLY A 302 0.65 -16.83 26.69
C GLY A 302 1.81 -16.14 27.41
N SER A 303 2.94 -15.90 26.73
CA SER A 303 4.09 -15.21 27.35
C SER A 303 3.82 -13.71 27.54
N ILE A 304 3.17 -13.06 26.56
CA ILE A 304 2.78 -11.65 26.67
C ILE A 304 1.83 -11.47 27.87
N ILE A 305 0.74 -12.23 27.94
CA ILE A 305 -0.23 -12.09 29.04
C ILE A 305 0.39 -12.35 30.41
N LYS A 306 1.34 -13.30 30.50
CA LYS A 306 2.04 -13.61 31.75
C LYS A 306 3.06 -12.55 32.17
N GLY A 307 3.70 -11.86 31.21
CA GLY A 307 4.71 -10.85 31.50
C GLY A 307 4.17 -9.45 31.83
N PHE A 308 2.95 -9.13 31.42
CA PHE A 308 2.37 -7.80 31.67
C PHE A 308 2.26 -7.40 33.16
N PRO A 309 1.88 -8.29 34.11
CA PRO A 309 1.84 -7.93 35.53
C PRO A 309 3.16 -7.36 36.07
N ASP A 310 4.31 -7.88 35.63
CA ASP A 310 5.63 -7.39 36.07
C ASP A 310 5.93 -6.00 35.50
N VAL A 311 5.55 -5.76 34.23
CA VAL A 311 5.67 -4.44 33.59
C VAL A 311 4.80 -3.41 34.32
N LEU A 312 3.56 -3.79 34.66
CA LEU A 312 2.64 -2.92 35.37
C LEU A 312 3.12 -2.60 36.80
N ASP A 313 3.64 -3.58 37.53
CA ASP A 313 4.21 -3.37 38.88
C ASP A 313 5.44 -2.44 38.84
N TYR A 314 6.34 -2.67 37.88
CA TYR A 314 7.51 -1.82 37.70
C TYR A 314 7.12 -0.39 37.32
N PHE A 315 6.20 -0.23 36.38
CA PHE A 315 5.69 1.08 35.98
C PHE A 315 5.06 1.82 37.16
N ALA A 316 4.20 1.15 37.94
CA ALA A 316 3.58 1.72 39.14
C ALA A 316 4.65 2.19 40.14
N THR A 317 5.65 1.35 40.40
CA THR A 317 6.77 1.65 41.31
C THR A 317 7.54 2.89 40.84
N LYS A 318 7.85 3.00 39.55
CA LYS A 318 8.55 4.17 38.98
C LYS A 318 7.71 5.44 38.98
N ALA A 319 6.41 5.30 38.77
CA ALA A 319 5.45 6.40 38.89
C ALA A 319 5.17 6.81 40.34
N GLY A 320 5.68 6.08 41.34
CA GLY A 320 5.45 6.37 42.76
C GLY A 320 4.03 6.10 43.23
N VAL A 321 3.28 5.24 42.51
CA VAL A 321 1.90 4.88 42.82
C VAL A 321 1.78 3.38 43.12
N LYS A 322 0.79 2.99 43.91
CA LYS A 322 0.51 1.55 44.08
C LYS A 322 -0.24 1.05 42.86
N GLN A 323 0.11 -0.14 42.38
CA GLN A 323 -0.53 -0.77 41.22
C GLN A 323 -2.07 -0.78 41.31
N ARG A 324 -2.62 -1.11 42.49
CA ARG A 324 -4.08 -1.17 42.72
C ARG A 324 -4.80 0.19 42.61
N ASP A 325 -4.05 1.29 42.73
CA ASP A 325 -4.56 2.65 42.67
C ASP A 325 -4.38 3.26 41.26
N MET A 326 -3.78 2.53 40.32
CA MET A 326 -3.68 2.95 38.92
C MET A 326 -5.04 2.96 38.26
N ASP A 327 -5.32 4.03 37.51
CA ASP A 327 -6.57 4.12 36.76
C ASP A 327 -6.57 3.18 35.55
N LYS A 328 -7.76 2.77 35.15
CA LYS A 328 -7.97 1.81 34.05
C LYS A 328 -7.45 2.32 32.71
N ARG A 329 -7.42 3.65 32.49
CA ARG A 329 -6.95 4.22 31.23
C ARG A 329 -5.44 4.10 31.13
N THR A 330 -4.71 4.41 32.19
CA THR A 330 -3.26 4.21 32.27
C THR A 330 -2.91 2.72 32.10
N ILE A 331 -3.65 1.81 32.73
CA ILE A 331 -3.45 0.36 32.54
C ILE A 331 -3.66 -0.04 31.07
N ALA A 332 -4.70 0.47 30.42
CA ALA A 332 -5.02 0.16 29.04
C ALA A 332 -3.96 0.68 28.06
N GLU A 333 -3.47 1.91 28.26
CA GLU A 333 -2.39 2.50 27.45
C GLU A 333 -1.08 1.73 27.64
N LEU A 334 -0.71 1.40 28.89
CA LEU A 334 0.48 0.60 29.16
C LEU A 334 0.39 -0.80 28.52
N ALA A 335 -0.79 -1.43 28.57
CA ALA A 335 -1.05 -2.70 27.90
C ALA A 335 -0.84 -2.60 26.38
N TYR A 336 -1.30 -1.52 25.76
CA TYR A 336 -1.10 -1.27 24.34
C TYR A 336 0.38 -1.20 23.99
N TYR A 337 1.14 -0.35 24.67
CA TYR A 337 2.57 -0.21 24.40
C TYR A 337 3.32 -1.52 24.67
N TYR A 338 2.94 -2.25 25.71
CA TYR A 338 3.57 -3.53 26.01
C TYR A 338 3.29 -4.58 24.93
N ILE A 339 2.07 -4.66 24.42
CA ILE A 339 1.72 -5.55 23.31
C ILE A 339 2.48 -5.14 22.04
N ARG A 340 2.60 -3.83 21.77
CA ARG A 340 3.35 -3.30 20.62
C ARG A 340 4.81 -3.71 20.71
N TYR A 341 5.43 -3.45 21.85
CA TYR A 341 6.79 -3.89 22.16
C TYR A 341 6.95 -5.39 21.97
N ALA A 342 6.12 -6.21 22.62
CA ALA A 342 6.30 -7.66 22.61
C ALA A 342 6.01 -8.30 21.24
N SER A 343 5.16 -7.68 20.41
CA SER A 343 4.75 -8.24 19.11
C SER A 343 5.58 -7.72 17.94
N LEU A 344 6.08 -6.49 18.01
CA LEU A 344 6.75 -5.82 16.89
C LEU A 344 8.22 -5.52 17.17
N TYR A 345 8.59 -5.21 18.41
CA TYR A 345 9.96 -4.80 18.75
C TYR A 345 10.79 -5.92 19.34
N LYS A 346 10.23 -6.72 20.24
CA LYS A 346 10.99 -7.76 20.93
C LYS A 346 11.36 -8.87 19.96
N GLU A 347 12.65 -9.23 19.92
CA GLU A 347 13.07 -10.43 19.22
C GLU A 347 12.66 -11.65 20.04
N THR A 348 11.88 -12.55 19.43
CA THR A 348 11.29 -13.71 20.11
C THR A 348 11.57 -15.03 19.40
N SER A 349 12.20 -14.98 18.22
CA SER A 349 12.52 -16.17 17.43
C SER A 349 13.90 -16.09 16.77
N ILE A 350 14.55 -17.23 16.57
CA ILE A 350 15.81 -17.28 15.83
C ILE A 350 15.47 -17.31 14.34
N SER A 351 15.29 -16.13 13.73
CA SER A 351 15.26 -16.01 12.27
C SER A 351 16.63 -16.36 11.69
N PRO A 352 16.74 -17.04 10.54
CA PRO A 352 18.03 -17.28 9.88
C PRO A 352 18.72 -15.99 9.41
N SER A 353 17.98 -14.89 9.23
CA SER A 353 18.52 -13.55 8.95
C SER A 353 18.26 -12.57 10.10
N ILE A 354 19.06 -11.50 10.18
CA ILE A 354 18.80 -10.36 11.05
C ILE A 354 18.15 -9.28 10.20
N GLU A 355 16.94 -8.87 10.61
CA GLU A 355 16.17 -7.84 9.91
C GLU A 355 16.04 -6.61 10.82
N VAL A 356 16.79 -5.55 10.49
CA VAL A 356 16.74 -4.25 11.19
C VAL A 356 16.41 -3.09 10.24
N GLY A 357 16.23 -3.40 8.96
CA GLY A 357 15.90 -2.43 7.90
C GLY A 357 14.40 -2.26 7.69
N GLN A 358 14.01 -1.86 6.48
CA GLN A 358 12.63 -1.48 6.16
C GLN A 358 11.61 -2.60 6.34
N ALA A 359 11.96 -3.83 5.98
CA ALA A 359 11.09 -4.98 6.17
C ALA A 359 10.71 -5.19 7.65
N ARG A 360 11.59 -4.84 8.59
CA ARG A 360 11.32 -4.90 10.03
C ARG A 360 10.35 -3.81 10.47
N LYS A 361 10.55 -2.57 10.01
CA LYS A 361 9.72 -1.40 10.38
C LYS A 361 8.30 -1.46 9.79
N THR A 362 8.16 -2.02 8.60
CA THR A 362 6.89 -2.17 7.87
C THR A 362 6.10 -3.42 8.26
N TYR A 363 6.63 -4.27 9.15
CA TYR A 363 5.94 -5.48 9.58
C TYR A 363 4.65 -5.15 10.35
N SER A 364 3.54 -5.74 9.89
CA SER A 364 2.25 -5.68 10.57
C SER A 364 1.89 -7.04 11.19
N PRO A 365 1.46 -7.09 12.46
CA PRO A 365 1.01 -8.33 13.06
C PRO A 365 -0.39 -8.67 12.53
N ARG A 366 -0.78 -9.95 12.61
CA ARG A 366 -2.15 -10.33 12.25
C ARG A 366 -3.14 -9.72 13.24
N GLU A 367 -4.17 -9.06 12.72
CA GLU A 367 -5.12 -8.28 13.52
C GLU A 367 -5.92 -9.13 14.51
N HIS A 368 -6.38 -10.32 14.12
CA HIS A 368 -7.07 -11.23 15.04
C HIS A 368 -6.16 -11.74 16.17
N TYR A 369 -4.84 -11.78 15.94
CA TYR A 369 -3.88 -12.13 16.99
C TYR A 369 -3.80 -10.98 18.00
N THR A 370 -3.50 -9.76 17.56
CA THR A 370 -3.37 -8.61 18.47
C THR A 370 -4.68 -8.32 19.20
N ALA A 371 -5.82 -8.37 18.52
CA ALA A 371 -7.15 -8.20 19.14
C ALA A 371 -7.40 -9.22 20.26
N ASN A 372 -7.00 -10.49 20.06
CA ASN A 372 -7.12 -11.52 21.08
C ASN A 372 -6.18 -11.31 22.29
N VAL A 373 -4.97 -10.79 22.06
CA VAL A 373 -4.06 -10.42 23.17
C VAL A 373 -4.65 -9.26 23.98
N PHE A 374 -5.09 -8.19 23.31
CA PHE A 374 -5.74 -7.03 23.94
C PHE A 374 -6.93 -7.45 24.80
N ARG A 375 -7.87 -8.19 24.21
CA ARG A 375 -9.05 -8.70 24.91
C ARG A 375 -8.68 -9.40 26.21
N GLN A 376 -7.77 -10.38 26.15
CA GLN A 376 -7.46 -11.21 27.33
C GLN A 376 -6.75 -10.42 28.41
N LEU A 377 -5.82 -9.55 28.01
CA LEU A 377 -5.08 -8.71 28.94
C LEU A 377 -6.00 -7.70 29.62
N LEU A 378 -6.79 -6.93 28.85
CA LEU A 378 -7.68 -5.89 29.40
C LEU A 378 -8.78 -6.47 30.30
N ASN A 379 -9.33 -7.64 29.95
CA ASN A 379 -10.31 -8.32 30.80
C ASN A 379 -9.75 -8.73 32.17
N ARG A 380 -8.45 -9.00 32.27
CA ARG A 380 -7.80 -9.34 33.56
C ARG A 380 -7.80 -8.17 34.55
N TYR A 381 -7.95 -6.94 34.05
CA TYR A 381 -7.97 -5.71 34.84
C TYR A 381 -9.36 -5.05 34.87
N ASP A 382 -10.41 -5.84 34.62
CA ASP A 382 -11.81 -5.41 34.67
C ASP A 382 -12.12 -4.21 33.75
N ILE A 383 -11.45 -4.13 32.60
CA ILE A 383 -11.71 -3.12 31.58
C ILE A 383 -12.70 -3.71 30.58
N PRO A 384 -13.95 -3.19 30.49
CA PRO A 384 -14.92 -3.68 29.52
C PRO A 384 -14.37 -3.51 28.10
N THR A 385 -14.57 -4.52 27.27
CA THR A 385 -14.07 -4.53 25.89
C THR A 385 -15.12 -5.07 24.93
N GLU A 386 -15.10 -4.52 23.72
CA GLU A 386 -15.83 -5.03 22.57
C GLU A 386 -14.83 -5.40 21.48
N LEU A 387 -15.07 -6.52 20.80
CA LEU A 387 -14.41 -6.84 19.54
C LEU A 387 -15.15 -6.10 18.44
N ALA A 388 -14.40 -5.36 17.62
CA ALA A 388 -14.91 -4.67 16.46
C ALA A 388 -14.40 -5.33 15.17
N ALA A 389 -15.25 -5.35 14.15
CA ALA A 389 -14.91 -5.76 12.80
C ALA A 389 -15.51 -4.82 11.77
N THR A 390 -14.72 -4.41 10.78
CA THR A 390 -15.10 -3.43 9.74
C THR A 390 -14.47 -3.81 8.41
N VAL A 391 -14.93 -3.22 7.31
CA VAL A 391 -14.29 -3.40 5.99
C VAL A 391 -13.40 -2.20 5.69
N PRO A 392 -12.15 -2.40 5.21
CA PRO A 392 -11.31 -1.32 4.73
C PRO A 392 -11.99 -0.48 3.62
N ARG A 393 -11.76 0.83 3.62
CA ARG A 393 -12.27 1.79 2.62
C ARG A 393 -11.87 1.43 1.21
N SER A 394 -10.66 0.93 0.99
CA SER A 394 -10.20 0.46 -0.32
C SER A 394 -10.95 -0.78 -0.83
N VAL A 395 -11.57 -1.54 0.07
CA VAL A 395 -12.26 -2.80 -0.23
C VAL A 395 -13.75 -2.60 -0.45
N GLY A 396 -14.44 -1.90 0.47
CA GLY A 396 -15.89 -1.68 0.36
C GLY A 396 -16.57 -1.32 1.67
N THR A 397 -17.79 -1.83 1.84
CA THR A 397 -18.65 -1.67 3.03
C THR A 397 -19.01 -3.03 3.64
N LEU A 398 -19.62 -3.04 4.84
CA LEU A 398 -20.05 -4.28 5.52
C LEU A 398 -20.99 -5.15 4.67
N GLN A 399 -21.71 -4.58 3.71
CA GLN A 399 -22.63 -5.30 2.83
C GLN A 399 -21.90 -6.04 1.69
N ASP A 400 -20.67 -5.61 1.38
CA ASP A 400 -19.86 -6.09 0.26
C ASP A 400 -18.98 -7.28 0.63
N VAL A 401 -19.04 -7.73 1.88
CA VAL A 401 -18.23 -8.83 2.43
C VAL A 401 -18.57 -10.15 1.74
N VAL A 402 -17.53 -10.84 1.31
CA VAL A 402 -17.60 -12.22 0.77
C VAL A 402 -16.77 -13.20 1.61
N SER A 403 -15.76 -12.72 2.34
CA SER A 403 -14.97 -13.53 3.28
C SER A 403 -14.84 -12.85 4.63
N LEU A 404 -14.62 -13.64 5.69
CA LEU A 404 -14.19 -13.09 6.98
C LEU A 404 -12.79 -12.44 6.87
N ASP A 405 -12.03 -12.77 5.83
CA ASP A 405 -10.74 -12.13 5.54
C ASP A 405 -10.88 -10.72 4.93
N ASP A 406 -12.09 -10.31 4.51
CA ASP A 406 -12.38 -8.91 4.13
C ASP A 406 -12.40 -7.97 5.34
N LEU A 407 -12.58 -8.53 6.54
CA LEU A 407 -12.81 -7.76 7.75
C LEU A 407 -11.47 -7.43 8.41
N SER A 408 -11.31 -6.16 8.77
CA SER A 408 -10.32 -5.71 9.73
C SER A 408 -10.83 -5.82 11.16
N TYR A 409 -9.99 -6.30 12.08
CA TYR A 409 -10.35 -6.59 13.47
C TYR A 409 -9.56 -5.77 14.48
N PHE A 410 -10.23 -5.24 15.50
CA PHE A 410 -9.57 -4.56 16.62
C PHE A 410 -10.44 -4.59 17.89
N ILE A 411 -9.86 -4.17 19.02
CA ILE A 411 -10.59 -4.05 20.29
C ILE A 411 -10.99 -2.60 20.53
N ILE A 412 -12.21 -2.39 21.03
CA ILE A 412 -12.63 -1.14 21.65
C ILE A 412 -12.71 -1.39 23.16
N ALA A 413 -11.85 -0.72 23.92
CA ALA A 413 -11.82 -0.80 25.37
C ALA A 413 -12.58 0.37 25.99
N TYR A 414 -13.18 0.18 27.16
CA TYR A 414 -13.92 1.22 27.88
C TYR A 414 -13.31 1.43 29.27
N PRO A 415 -12.08 1.99 29.35
CA PRO A 415 -11.42 2.23 30.64
C PRO A 415 -12.09 3.34 31.47
N GLY A 416 -12.98 4.12 30.88
CA GLY A 416 -13.80 5.16 31.49
C GLY A 416 -14.89 5.59 30.52
N ASP A 417 -15.31 6.86 30.56
CA ASP A 417 -16.39 7.38 29.70
C ASP A 417 -16.00 7.45 28.21
N LYS A 418 -14.71 7.64 27.92
CA LYS A 418 -14.20 7.67 26.55
C LYS A 418 -13.71 6.29 26.14
N PRO A 419 -14.21 5.73 25.02
CA PRO A 419 -13.68 4.48 24.49
C PRO A 419 -12.23 4.66 24.07
N MET A 420 -11.47 3.58 24.12
CA MET A 420 -10.11 3.49 23.63
C MET A 420 -10.03 2.51 22.46
N TYR A 421 -9.56 2.98 21.30
CA TYR A 421 -9.41 2.12 20.12
C TYR A 421 -8.05 1.42 20.16
N CYS A 422 -8.06 0.09 20.22
CA CYS A 422 -6.87 -0.76 20.28
C CYS A 422 -6.66 -1.45 18.93
N SER A 423 -6.31 -0.65 17.91
CA SER A 423 -5.87 -1.13 16.60
C SER A 423 -4.34 -1.05 16.53
N MET A 424 -3.67 -2.07 15.99
CA MET A 424 -2.21 -2.13 15.92
C MET A 424 -1.75 -2.70 14.59
N GLY A 425 -1.38 -1.80 13.67
CA GLY A 425 -0.90 -2.15 12.34
C GLY A 425 0.59 -1.94 12.14
N SER A 426 1.27 -1.22 13.03
CA SER A 426 2.67 -0.83 12.84
C SER A 426 3.36 -0.51 14.17
N MET A 427 4.69 -0.45 14.14
CA MET A 427 5.53 0.05 15.23
C MET A 427 5.20 1.50 15.62
N LEU A 428 4.66 2.30 14.70
CA LEU A 428 4.28 3.70 14.97
C LEU A 428 2.85 3.84 15.54
N SER A 429 2.05 2.78 15.60
CA SER A 429 0.64 2.87 15.99
C SER A 429 0.44 3.25 17.47
N TYR A 430 -0.60 4.01 17.78
CA TYR A 430 -0.93 4.48 19.13
C TYR A 430 -2.27 3.95 19.66
N PRO A 431 -2.48 3.98 21.00
CA PRO A 431 -3.83 3.95 21.55
C PRO A 431 -4.67 5.07 20.92
N ASP A 432 -5.97 4.80 20.71
CA ASP A 432 -6.94 5.73 20.09
C ASP A 432 -6.71 6.07 18.62
N GLU A 433 -5.78 5.38 17.97
CA GLU A 433 -5.54 5.53 16.54
C GLU A 433 -6.22 4.40 15.76
N LEU A 434 -7.04 4.77 14.78
CA LEU A 434 -7.57 3.85 13.78
C LEU A 434 -6.74 3.99 12.50
N SER A 435 -6.58 2.89 11.77
CA SER A 435 -5.97 2.97 10.43
C SER A 435 -6.79 3.92 9.54
N PRO A 436 -6.15 4.76 8.69
CA PRO A 436 -6.87 5.59 7.72
C PRO A 436 -7.81 4.79 6.80
N GLN A 437 -7.52 3.49 6.64
CA GLN A 437 -8.33 2.56 5.87
C GLN A 437 -9.65 2.20 6.55
N VAL A 438 -9.86 2.45 7.84
CA VAL A 438 -11.12 2.10 8.53
C VAL A 438 -11.84 3.30 9.13
N GLU A 439 -11.24 4.49 9.10
CA GLU A 439 -11.89 5.71 9.58
C GLU A 439 -13.20 5.98 8.82
N GLY A 440 -14.26 6.36 9.55
CA GLY A 440 -15.57 6.66 8.99
C GLY A 440 -16.38 5.46 8.49
N GLN A 441 -15.81 4.24 8.53
CA GLN A 441 -16.53 3.02 8.15
C GLN A 441 -17.56 2.60 9.20
N GLN A 442 -18.51 1.77 8.78
CA GLN A 442 -19.40 1.07 9.71
C GLN A 442 -18.69 -0.18 10.22
N ALA A 443 -18.79 -0.43 11.53
CA ALA A 443 -18.24 -1.62 12.17
C ALA A 443 -19.32 -2.39 12.93
N TYR A 444 -19.25 -3.72 12.91
CA TYR A 444 -19.95 -4.55 13.89
C TYR A 444 -19.12 -4.63 15.17
N THR A 445 -19.77 -4.52 16.33
CA THR A 445 -19.12 -4.75 17.62
C THR A 445 -19.87 -5.78 18.46
N VAL A 446 -19.12 -6.53 19.26
CA VAL A 446 -19.68 -7.50 20.21
C VAL A 446 -18.87 -7.50 21.50
N SER A 447 -19.53 -7.51 22.65
CA SER A 447 -18.87 -7.68 23.94
C SER A 447 -18.15 -9.02 24.00
N VAL A 448 -16.95 -9.02 24.57
CA VAL A 448 -16.12 -10.22 24.66
C VAL A 448 -16.11 -10.85 26.06
N THR A 449 -16.83 -10.24 26.99
CA THR A 449 -17.07 -10.68 28.38
C THR A 449 -18.53 -11.09 28.59
N GLY A 450 -18.84 -11.73 29.72
CA GLY A 450 -20.18 -12.24 30.01
C GLY A 450 -20.50 -13.59 29.38
N SER A 451 -21.72 -14.08 29.64
CA SER A 451 -22.26 -15.33 29.10
C SER A 451 -22.47 -15.25 27.57
N SER A 452 -22.52 -16.41 26.90
CA SER A 452 -22.78 -16.48 25.45
C SER A 452 -24.02 -15.70 25.00
N LYS A 453 -25.08 -15.68 25.83
CA LYS A 453 -26.30 -14.91 25.56
C LYS A 453 -26.09 -13.40 25.71
N GLN A 454 -25.30 -12.97 26.70
CA GLN A 454 -24.99 -11.55 26.90
C GLN A 454 -24.10 -11.01 25.78
N LYS A 455 -23.12 -11.79 25.32
CA LYS A 455 -22.30 -11.42 24.16
C LYS A 455 -23.17 -11.26 22.91
N ASP A 456 -23.98 -12.26 22.61
CA ASP A 456 -24.88 -12.22 21.44
C ASP A 456 -25.82 -11.00 21.47
N ALA A 457 -26.41 -10.70 22.63
CA ALA A 457 -27.28 -9.55 22.82
C ALA A 457 -26.57 -8.18 22.74
N SER A 458 -25.24 -8.16 22.84
CA SER A 458 -24.44 -6.94 22.71
C SER A 458 -24.01 -6.63 21.27
N PHE A 459 -24.28 -7.53 20.33
CA PHE A 459 -23.97 -7.33 18.92
C PHE A 459 -24.68 -6.08 18.38
N LYS A 460 -23.92 -5.15 17.81
CA LYS A 460 -24.45 -3.89 17.26
C LYS A 460 -23.58 -3.35 16.13
N LYS A 461 -24.12 -2.38 15.39
CA LYS A 461 -23.40 -1.61 14.37
C LYS A 461 -23.07 -0.23 14.90
N ILE A 462 -21.86 0.27 14.63
CA ILE A 462 -21.40 1.61 15.01
C ILE A 462 -20.72 2.30 13.82
N ALA A 463 -20.66 3.63 13.84
CA ALA A 463 -19.81 4.41 12.95
C ALA A 463 -18.45 4.65 13.63
N LEU A 464 -17.36 4.41 12.90
CA LEU A 464 -16.02 4.67 13.38
C LEU A 464 -15.66 6.16 13.25
N PRO A 465 -14.91 6.72 14.21
CA PRO A 465 -14.48 8.11 14.15
C PRO A 465 -13.52 8.35 12.98
N VAL A 466 -13.38 9.62 12.62
CA VAL A 466 -12.47 10.11 11.58
C VAL A 466 -11.51 11.11 12.20
N SER A 467 -10.23 11.01 11.86
CA SER A 467 -9.22 11.98 12.27
C SER A 467 -9.35 13.28 11.45
N SER A 468 -9.19 14.41 12.12
CA SER A 468 -9.23 15.74 11.49
C SER A 468 -7.92 16.09 10.78
N ALA A 469 -8.00 17.07 9.87
CA ALA A 469 -6.82 17.59 9.19
C ALA A 469 -5.79 18.22 10.14
N GLU A 470 -6.22 18.75 11.29
CA GLU A 470 -5.34 19.33 12.31
C GLU A 470 -4.61 18.26 13.14
N GLN A 471 -5.24 17.10 13.33
CA GLN A 471 -4.61 15.95 13.98
C GLN A 471 -3.56 15.28 13.08
N ASN A 472 -3.76 15.35 11.77
CA ASN A 472 -2.82 14.85 10.76
C ASN A 472 -2.06 16.01 10.13
N ALA A 473 -1.11 16.56 10.87
CA ALA A 473 -0.34 17.72 10.44
C ALA A 473 1.12 17.39 10.16
N ASP A 474 1.63 17.97 9.07
CA ASP A 474 3.04 18.12 8.73
C ASP A 474 3.41 19.60 8.80
N LYS A 475 4.36 19.93 9.68
CA LYS A 475 4.76 21.32 9.95
C LYS A 475 6.26 21.47 9.82
N GLU A 476 6.69 22.22 8.82
CA GLU A 476 8.09 22.47 8.54
C GLU A 476 8.47 23.90 8.92
N LYS A 477 9.64 24.04 9.55
CA LYS A 477 10.33 25.32 9.72
C LYS A 477 11.61 25.27 8.92
N ILE A 478 11.79 26.23 8.02
CA ILE A 478 12.91 26.26 7.09
C ILE A 478 13.63 27.59 7.24
N ASN A 479 14.91 27.54 7.62
CA ASN A 479 15.79 28.69 7.65
C ASN A 479 16.77 28.60 6.48
N VAL A 480 16.78 29.61 5.62
CA VAL A 480 17.57 29.67 4.40
C VAL A 480 18.61 30.76 4.51
N THR A 481 19.87 30.41 4.23
CA THR A 481 21.00 31.34 4.20
C THR A 481 21.78 31.15 2.91
N PHE A 482 22.30 32.23 2.33
CA PHE A 482 23.14 32.16 1.13
C PHE A 482 24.60 31.90 1.53
N ALA A 483 25.31 31.05 0.79
CA ALA A 483 26.73 30.86 1.03
C ALA A 483 27.50 32.18 0.77
N ALA A 484 28.39 32.56 1.69
CA ALA A 484 29.04 33.87 1.68
C ALA A 484 29.98 34.05 0.47
N ASP A 485 30.62 32.98 0.03
CA ASP A 485 31.52 32.90 -1.12
C ASP A 485 30.78 32.66 -2.45
N ASN A 486 29.57 32.08 -2.40
CA ASN A 486 28.74 31.82 -3.56
C ASN A 486 27.24 32.02 -3.28
N LEU A 487 26.73 33.22 -3.55
CA LEU A 487 25.30 33.54 -3.38
C LEU A 487 24.34 32.71 -4.27
N GLN A 488 24.82 31.82 -5.13
CA GLN A 488 23.95 30.88 -5.85
C GLN A 488 23.68 29.58 -5.08
N GLN A 489 24.46 29.32 -4.03
CA GLN A 489 24.31 28.17 -3.15
C GLN A 489 23.53 28.57 -1.89
N LEU A 490 22.58 27.72 -1.51
CA LEU A 490 21.78 27.87 -0.30
C LEU A 490 22.22 26.86 0.76
N ASN A 491 22.31 27.32 2.01
CA ASN A 491 22.34 26.51 3.22
C ASN A 491 20.92 26.50 3.79
N ILE A 492 20.37 25.32 4.00
CA ILE A 492 19.00 25.11 4.47
C ILE A 492 19.06 24.35 5.79
N ASP A 493 18.55 24.96 6.86
CA ASP A 493 18.26 24.30 8.13
C ASP A 493 16.75 24.06 8.22
N ARG A 494 16.37 22.79 8.33
CA ARG A 494 14.98 22.34 8.29
C ARG A 494 14.62 21.58 9.56
N VAL A 495 13.48 21.92 10.14
CA VAL A 495 12.85 21.16 11.22
C VAL A 495 11.47 20.73 10.78
N ILE A 496 11.25 19.42 10.68
CA ILE A 496 9.98 18.80 10.33
C ILE A 496 9.31 18.33 11.62
N ARG A 497 8.02 18.60 11.79
CA ARG A 497 7.21 18.14 12.93
C ARG A 497 5.90 17.55 12.43
N VAL A 498 5.77 16.24 12.55
CA VAL A 498 4.63 15.50 12.00
C VAL A 498 3.81 14.80 13.08
N THR A 499 2.49 14.80 12.91
CA THR A 499 1.50 14.26 13.86
C THR A 499 0.45 13.41 13.15
N GLY A 500 -0.27 12.58 13.91
CA GLY A 500 -1.30 11.69 13.37
C GLY A 500 -0.75 10.74 12.31
N HIS A 501 -1.48 10.58 11.22
CA HIS A 501 -1.14 9.67 10.13
C HIS A 501 0.05 10.11 9.28
N TYR A 502 0.45 11.38 9.34
CA TYR A 502 1.62 11.86 8.59
C TYR A 502 2.94 11.25 9.09
N ARG A 503 3.00 10.77 10.33
CA ARG A 503 4.20 10.10 10.88
C ARG A 503 4.62 8.88 10.04
N TYR A 504 3.65 8.17 9.46
CA TYR A 504 3.93 6.99 8.63
C TYR A 504 4.68 7.33 7.34
N SER A 505 4.54 8.56 6.82
CA SER A 505 5.28 9.03 5.64
C SER A 505 6.78 9.14 5.88
N TYR A 506 7.20 9.20 7.15
CA TYR A 506 8.59 9.41 7.56
C TYR A 506 9.21 8.19 8.23
N MET A 507 8.57 7.01 8.13
CA MET A 507 9.08 5.79 8.73
C MET A 507 10.46 5.38 8.19
N ASP A 508 10.78 5.78 6.96
CA ASP A 508 12.08 5.48 6.36
C ASP A 508 13.23 6.21 7.04
N MET A 509 12.97 7.40 7.58
CA MET A 509 13.92 8.23 8.29
C MET A 509 14.09 7.83 9.77
N LEU A 510 13.52 6.70 10.20
CA LEU A 510 13.69 6.18 11.55
C LEU A 510 14.56 4.92 11.57
N LEU A 511 15.41 4.81 12.58
CA LEU A 511 16.18 3.60 12.85
C LEU A 511 15.42 2.69 13.80
N TYR A 512 15.30 1.40 13.45
CA TYR A 512 14.66 0.41 14.31
C TYR A 512 15.33 0.33 15.69
N GLU A 513 16.66 0.47 15.76
CA GLU A 513 17.41 0.51 17.02
C GLU A 513 16.93 1.63 17.94
N ASP A 514 16.79 2.85 17.41
CA ASP A 514 16.36 4.03 18.17
C ASP A 514 14.89 3.90 18.60
N MET A 515 14.04 3.39 17.71
CA MET A 515 12.64 3.11 18.02
C MET A 515 12.50 2.04 19.13
N LEU A 516 13.32 0.98 19.09
CA LEU A 516 13.37 -0.07 20.12
C LEU A 516 13.82 0.51 21.47
N HIS A 517 14.83 1.38 21.46
CA HIS A 517 15.32 2.03 22.67
C HIS A 517 14.24 2.91 23.31
N GLU A 518 13.57 3.76 22.54
CA GLU A 518 12.52 4.64 23.05
C GLU A 518 11.31 3.82 23.56
N GLU A 519 10.95 2.73 22.87
CA GLU A 519 9.86 1.85 23.32
C GLU A 519 10.15 1.19 24.68
N ARG A 520 11.38 0.70 24.88
CA ARG A 520 11.80 0.16 26.18
C ARG A 520 11.76 1.22 27.28
N LYS A 521 12.22 2.44 26.97
CA LYS A 521 12.20 3.57 27.89
C LYS A 521 10.78 3.94 28.31
N ASN A 522 9.84 3.99 27.36
CA ASN A 522 8.41 4.25 27.60
C ASN A 522 7.78 3.22 28.52
N LEU A 523 8.14 1.95 28.34
CA LEU A 523 7.66 0.85 29.17
C LEU A 523 8.43 0.69 30.48
N HIS A 524 9.46 1.51 30.69
CA HIS A 524 10.38 1.37 31.81
C HIS A 524 10.99 -0.04 31.91
N VAL A 525 11.25 -0.70 30.77
CA VAL A 525 11.89 -2.02 30.76
C VAL A 525 13.34 -1.88 31.21
N SER A 526 13.72 -2.58 32.28
CA SER A 526 15.07 -2.49 32.86
C SER A 526 16.13 -3.32 32.14
N SER A 527 15.73 -4.28 31.31
CA SER A 527 16.68 -5.08 30.50
C SER A 527 17.12 -4.30 29.26
N SER A 528 18.37 -4.47 28.87
CA SER A 528 18.87 -4.06 27.55
C SER A 528 18.48 -5.08 26.48
N MET A 529 18.66 -4.72 25.20
CA MET A 529 18.52 -5.70 24.11
C MET A 529 19.52 -6.85 24.27
N ASP A 530 20.75 -6.54 24.71
CA ASP A 530 21.76 -7.56 24.97
C ASP A 530 21.35 -8.48 26.11
N ASP A 531 20.75 -7.98 27.19
CA ASP A 531 20.24 -8.85 28.26
C ASP A 531 19.21 -9.87 27.74
N ASP A 532 18.31 -9.44 26.84
CA ASP A 532 17.32 -10.33 26.23
C ASP A 532 17.98 -11.36 25.29
N LEU A 533 18.98 -10.95 24.49
CA LEU A 533 19.75 -11.84 23.62
C LEU A 533 20.68 -12.79 24.41
N LEU A 534 21.15 -12.38 25.58
CA LEU A 534 22.05 -13.15 26.43
C LEU A 534 21.29 -14.11 27.35
N ALA A 535 20.04 -13.82 27.68
CA ALA A 535 19.18 -14.67 28.52
C ALA A 535 18.83 -16.02 27.87
N TYR A 536 19.01 -16.17 26.55
CA TYR A 536 18.68 -17.40 25.82
C TYR A 536 19.89 -17.87 25.00
N GLY A 537 20.54 -18.96 25.45
CA GLY A 537 21.88 -19.40 25.00
C GLY A 537 22.20 -19.41 23.50
N PRO A 538 21.26 -19.75 22.59
CA PRO A 538 21.45 -19.62 21.14
C PRO A 538 21.62 -18.19 20.60
N TYR A 539 21.03 -17.18 21.25
CA TYR A 539 21.05 -15.77 20.81
C TYR A 539 22.33 -15.03 21.21
N LYS A 540 23.07 -15.55 22.20
CA LYS A 540 24.38 -14.99 22.65
C LYS A 540 25.39 -14.86 21.50
N LYS A 541 25.34 -15.73 20.49
CA LYS A 541 26.22 -15.66 19.32
C LYS A 541 25.82 -14.57 18.32
N ARG A 542 24.59 -14.04 18.40
CA ARG A 542 24.02 -13.10 17.42
C ARG A 542 24.05 -11.64 17.85
N SER A 543 24.33 -11.32 19.11
CA SER A 543 24.48 -9.91 19.57
C SER A 543 25.47 -9.14 18.68
N TYR A 544 26.63 -9.74 18.36
CA TYR A 544 27.59 -9.15 17.41
C TYR A 544 27.02 -8.94 16.00
N GLU A 545 26.19 -9.86 15.50
CA GLU A 545 25.57 -9.71 14.18
C GLU A 545 24.56 -8.54 14.18
N TYR A 546 23.83 -8.33 15.27
CA TYR A 546 22.96 -7.16 15.46
C TYR A 546 23.75 -5.86 15.48
N ASP A 547 24.87 -5.80 16.21
CA ASP A 547 25.75 -4.62 16.23
C ASP A 547 26.23 -4.26 14.82
N VAL A 548 26.62 -5.26 14.03
CA VAL A 548 27.04 -5.06 12.64
C VAL A 548 25.87 -4.55 11.79
N ALA A 549 24.68 -5.13 11.96
CA ALA A 549 23.48 -4.73 11.23
C ALA A 549 23.04 -3.29 11.57
N PHE A 550 23.09 -2.89 12.84
CA PHE A 550 22.79 -1.52 13.26
C PHE A 550 23.81 -0.51 12.76
N LYS A 551 25.11 -0.82 12.82
CA LYS A 551 26.15 0.04 12.23
C LYS A 551 25.93 0.23 10.73
N LYS A 552 25.55 -0.84 10.03
CA LYS A 552 25.19 -0.74 8.61
C LYS A 552 23.95 0.13 8.41
N ALA A 553 22.86 -0.09 9.15
CA ALA A 553 21.64 0.70 9.04
C ALA A 553 21.88 2.20 9.32
N ARG A 554 22.73 2.53 10.30
CA ARG A 554 23.15 3.92 10.58
C ARG A 554 23.93 4.53 9.43
N LYS A 555 24.82 3.76 8.79
CA LYS A 555 25.56 4.21 7.61
C LYS A 555 24.64 4.41 6.39
N ASP A 556 23.71 3.48 6.18
CA ASP A 556 22.75 3.53 5.05
C ASP A 556 21.72 4.68 5.25
N MET A 557 21.61 5.24 6.46
CA MET A 557 20.74 6.40 6.72
C MET A 557 21.20 7.65 5.97
N ASP A 558 22.51 7.85 5.77
CA ASP A 558 23.03 9.01 5.02
C ASP A 558 22.46 9.05 3.58
N GLU A 559 22.43 7.90 2.92
CA GLU A 559 21.83 7.74 1.59
C GLU A 559 20.31 7.92 1.64
N THR A 560 19.65 7.32 2.64
CA THR A 560 18.20 7.45 2.83
C THR A 560 17.77 8.91 2.99
N VAL A 561 18.50 9.70 3.79
CA VAL A 561 18.20 11.14 4.01
C VAL A 561 18.44 11.93 2.74
N GLN A 562 19.55 11.68 2.04
CA GLN A 562 19.84 12.34 0.77
C GLN A 562 18.75 12.05 -0.28
N ASP A 563 18.27 10.81 -0.34
CA ASP A 563 17.23 10.40 -1.30
C ASP A 563 15.87 10.97 -0.92
N ASN A 564 15.54 11.06 0.37
CA ASN A 564 14.33 11.74 0.84
C ASN A 564 14.35 13.23 0.45
N ILE A 565 15.43 13.95 0.75
CA ILE A 565 15.58 15.36 0.35
C ILE A 565 15.50 15.49 -1.18
N SER A 566 16.15 14.59 -1.93
CA SER A 566 16.13 14.61 -3.39
C SER A 566 14.72 14.44 -3.97
N SER A 567 13.95 13.51 -3.40
CA SER A 567 12.56 13.23 -3.78
C SER A 567 11.64 14.41 -3.45
N GLU A 568 11.78 14.99 -2.25
CA GLU A 568 10.94 16.10 -1.80
C GLU A 568 11.18 17.41 -2.58
N TYR A 569 12.43 17.70 -2.97
CA TYR A 569 12.78 18.93 -3.68
C TYR A 569 12.92 18.78 -5.21
N GLY A 570 12.79 17.56 -5.73
CA GLY A 570 13.04 17.24 -7.14
C GLY A 570 14.47 17.50 -7.59
N THR A 571 15.41 17.63 -6.65
CA THR A 571 16.81 17.99 -6.91
C THR A 571 17.67 17.48 -5.78
N LYS A 572 18.77 16.81 -6.14
CA LYS A 572 19.70 16.24 -5.17
C LYS A 572 20.46 17.34 -4.40
N PRO A 573 20.56 17.27 -3.06
CA PRO A 573 21.38 18.20 -2.30
C PRO A 573 22.87 18.02 -2.62
N THR A 574 23.62 19.11 -2.58
CA THR A 574 25.07 19.08 -2.79
C THR A 574 25.82 18.46 -1.62
N ALA A 575 25.29 18.63 -0.41
CA ALA A 575 25.73 17.93 0.79
C ALA A 575 24.64 17.93 1.86
N VAL A 576 24.54 16.87 2.64
CA VAL A 576 23.79 16.82 3.90
C VAL A 576 24.82 16.91 5.04
N THR A 577 24.72 17.95 5.85
CA THR A 577 25.70 18.24 6.92
C THR A 577 25.21 17.82 8.29
N HIS A 578 23.90 17.66 8.46
CA HIS A 578 23.30 17.25 9.72
C HIS A 578 21.98 16.53 9.48
N PHE A 579 21.73 15.48 10.27
CA PHE A 579 20.46 14.77 10.37
C PHE A 579 20.29 14.22 11.79
N GLU A 580 19.13 14.44 12.38
CA GLU A 580 18.73 13.82 13.64
C GLU A 580 17.21 13.66 13.75
N THR A 581 16.77 12.73 14.60
CA THR A 581 15.36 12.52 14.95
C THR A 581 15.14 12.70 16.45
N PRO A 582 15.06 13.94 16.97
CA PRO A 582 15.07 14.20 18.42
C PRO A 582 13.83 13.68 19.14
N GLU A 583 12.71 13.58 18.43
CA GLU A 583 11.47 13.01 18.95
C GLU A 583 10.98 11.97 17.94
N LEU A 584 10.90 10.71 18.34
CA LEU A 584 10.44 9.63 17.45
C LEU A 584 8.91 9.60 17.28
N GLY A 585 8.19 10.35 18.11
CA GLY A 585 6.74 10.33 18.13
C GLY A 585 6.23 8.91 18.37
N LEU A 586 6.71 8.24 19.44
CA LEU A 586 6.31 6.89 19.86
C LEU A 586 5.63 6.84 21.24
N GLU A 587 5.74 7.89 22.05
CA GLU A 587 5.47 7.87 23.49
C GLU A 587 4.01 8.14 23.84
N LYS A 588 3.32 8.99 23.08
CA LYS A 588 1.92 9.33 23.30
C LYS A 588 1.25 9.84 22.03
N GLN A 589 -0.03 9.52 21.86
CA GLN A 589 -0.86 10.09 20.81
C GLN A 589 -0.73 11.63 20.78
N ASN A 590 -0.45 12.18 19.59
CA ASN A 590 -0.19 13.60 19.30
C ASN A 590 1.18 14.15 19.71
N LYS A 591 2.09 13.36 20.30
CA LYS A 591 3.50 13.78 20.37
C LYS A 591 4.07 13.76 18.94
N PRO A 592 4.67 14.86 18.46
CA PRO A 592 5.19 14.90 17.10
C PRO A 592 6.37 13.95 16.95
N LEU A 593 6.51 13.37 15.76
CA LEU A 593 7.81 12.96 15.27
C LEU A 593 8.50 14.23 14.77
N THR A 594 9.69 14.51 15.30
CA THR A 594 10.51 15.67 14.94
C THR A 594 11.78 15.19 14.26
N ILE A 595 12.08 15.79 13.10
CA ILE A 595 13.30 15.55 12.31
C ILE A 595 13.99 16.88 12.13
N GLN A 596 15.32 16.90 12.27
CA GLN A 596 16.13 18.07 11.97
C GLN A 596 17.20 17.72 10.94
N GLU A 597 17.36 18.58 9.96
CA GLU A 597 18.27 18.40 8.85
C GLU A 597 18.94 19.73 8.51
N SER A 598 20.23 19.67 8.19
CA SER A 598 20.92 20.77 7.53
C SER A 598 21.56 20.26 6.26
N PHE A 599 21.33 20.94 5.16
CA PHE A 599 21.85 20.55 3.85
C PHE A 599 22.09 21.77 2.95
N THR A 600 22.85 21.54 1.89
CA THR A 600 23.19 22.56 0.89
C THR A 600 22.51 22.23 -0.44
N MET A 601 22.02 23.27 -1.12
CA MET A 601 21.31 23.17 -2.38
C MET A 601 21.85 24.18 -3.39
N ASP A 602 22.04 23.69 -4.62
CA ASP A 602 22.35 24.50 -5.79
C ASP A 602 21.13 24.56 -6.74
N GLY A 603 21.16 25.49 -7.69
CA GLY A 603 20.17 25.57 -8.78
C GLY A 603 18.86 26.26 -8.43
N PHE A 604 18.69 26.71 -7.17
CA PHE A 604 17.53 27.46 -6.70
C PHE A 604 17.72 28.96 -6.84
N VAL A 605 18.96 29.41 -7.03
CA VAL A 605 19.31 30.81 -7.19
C VAL A 605 20.05 30.99 -8.50
N LYS A 606 19.62 31.94 -9.32
CA LYS A 606 20.24 32.27 -10.61
C LYS A 606 20.77 33.69 -10.58
N LYS A 607 22.03 33.89 -10.96
CA LYS A 607 22.61 35.22 -11.10
C LYS A 607 22.01 35.97 -12.30
N ALA A 608 21.60 37.22 -12.08
CA ALA A 608 21.03 38.13 -13.08
C ALA A 608 21.76 39.48 -13.04
N GLY A 609 22.91 39.57 -13.73
CA GLY A 609 23.81 40.72 -13.64
C GLY A 609 24.40 40.86 -12.23
N ASN A 610 24.11 41.99 -11.57
CA ASN A 610 24.48 42.24 -10.17
C ASN A 610 23.43 41.74 -9.17
N ASN A 611 22.29 41.26 -9.64
CA ASN A 611 21.18 40.78 -8.83
C ASN A 611 21.13 39.24 -8.84
N TYR A 612 20.30 38.67 -7.98
CA TYR A 612 20.05 37.23 -7.91
C TYR A 612 18.55 36.95 -7.93
N MET A 613 18.13 35.94 -8.66
CA MET A 613 16.75 35.46 -8.68
C MET A 613 16.66 34.19 -7.83
N LEU A 614 15.89 34.22 -6.76
CA LEU A 614 15.61 33.06 -5.92
C LEU A 614 14.30 32.43 -6.37
N ASP A 615 14.32 31.15 -6.72
CA ASP A 615 13.15 30.32 -6.99
C ASP A 615 12.46 29.96 -5.66
N ILE A 616 11.89 30.96 -4.98
CA ILE A 616 11.30 30.87 -3.63
C ILE A 616 10.24 29.77 -3.54
N GLY A 617 9.48 29.55 -4.62
CA GLY A 617 8.45 28.52 -4.68
C GLY A 617 9.02 27.12 -4.47
N ARG A 618 10.27 26.86 -4.87
CA ARG A 618 10.95 25.57 -4.72
C ARG A 618 11.44 25.29 -3.31
N LEU A 619 11.42 26.28 -2.42
CA LEU A 619 11.64 26.05 -0.98
C LEU A 619 10.45 25.33 -0.34
N LEU A 620 9.29 25.35 -0.99
CA LEU A 620 8.27 24.35 -0.74
C LEU A 620 8.71 23.09 -1.49
N THR A 621 8.59 21.94 -0.83
CA THR A 621 8.72 20.63 -1.49
C THR A 621 7.77 20.54 -2.69
N GLU A 622 8.03 19.61 -3.61
CA GLU A 622 7.27 19.47 -4.86
C GLU A 622 5.76 19.44 -4.62
N GLN A 623 5.03 20.25 -5.40
CA GLN A 623 3.59 20.33 -5.33
C GLN A 623 2.96 19.53 -6.48
N ILE A 624 1.82 18.92 -6.21
CA ILE A 624 1.07 18.17 -7.23
C ILE A 624 0.72 19.13 -8.39
N ALA A 625 1.27 18.84 -9.57
CA ALA A 625 0.93 19.48 -10.82
C ALA A 625 0.06 18.54 -11.64
N LEU A 626 -1.21 18.92 -11.87
CA LEU A 626 -2.16 18.09 -12.58
C LEU A 626 -1.87 18.06 -14.09
N SER A 627 -1.79 16.86 -14.66
CA SER A 627 -1.72 16.69 -16.12
C SER A 627 -3.03 17.13 -16.81
N PRO A 628 -3.03 17.37 -18.13
CA PRO A 628 -4.26 17.63 -18.89
C PRO A 628 -5.33 16.52 -18.73
N GLU A 629 -4.91 15.27 -18.56
CA GLU A 629 -5.76 14.11 -18.35
C GLU A 629 -6.38 14.10 -16.95
N GLU A 630 -5.58 14.36 -15.90
CA GLU A 630 -6.04 14.42 -14.51
C GLU A 630 -7.03 15.56 -14.24
N ARG A 631 -7.12 16.57 -15.12
CA ARG A 631 -8.11 17.64 -15.01
C ARG A 631 -9.55 17.17 -15.24
N LYS A 632 -9.73 16.01 -15.88
CA LYS A 632 -11.04 15.35 -16.00
C LYS A 632 -11.18 14.34 -14.87
N ARG A 633 -12.39 14.22 -14.33
CA ARG A 633 -12.69 13.29 -13.23
C ARG A 633 -13.89 12.43 -13.58
N THR A 634 -13.71 11.13 -13.45
CA THR A 634 -14.76 10.14 -13.65
C THR A 634 -15.20 9.57 -12.30
N TYR A 635 -14.24 9.25 -11.43
CA TYR A 635 -14.48 8.52 -10.19
C TYR A 635 -14.39 9.42 -8.96
N ASP A 636 -14.92 8.98 -7.83
CA ASP A 636 -14.78 9.69 -6.57
C ASP A 636 -13.33 9.73 -6.08
N ILE A 637 -13.01 10.71 -5.24
CA ILE A 637 -11.67 10.92 -4.68
C ILE A 637 -11.58 10.21 -3.33
N ASN A 638 -10.63 9.29 -3.19
CA ASN A 638 -10.37 8.54 -1.96
C ASN A 638 -8.93 8.77 -1.48
N MET A 639 -8.71 9.89 -0.79
CA MET A 639 -7.46 10.18 -0.11
C MET A 639 -7.30 9.32 1.14
N SER A 640 -6.05 9.08 1.56
CA SER A 640 -5.74 8.30 2.76
C SER A 640 -6.40 8.89 4.00
N PHE A 641 -6.22 10.20 4.25
CA PHE A 641 -6.74 10.91 5.42
C PHE A 641 -6.83 12.42 5.15
N ALA A 642 -7.69 13.13 5.88
CA ALA A 642 -7.72 14.59 5.93
C ALA A 642 -6.44 15.10 6.57
N ARG A 643 -5.84 16.18 6.07
CA ARG A 643 -4.46 16.54 6.43
C ARG A 643 -4.09 18.00 6.23
N THR A 644 -3.15 18.48 7.04
CA THR A 644 -2.59 19.84 6.96
C THR A 644 -1.09 19.78 6.70
N VAL A 645 -0.59 20.56 5.74
CA VAL A 645 0.84 20.80 5.52
C VAL A 645 1.10 22.29 5.69
N SER A 646 2.11 22.66 6.47
CA SER A 646 2.46 24.07 6.68
C SER A 646 3.96 24.31 6.72
N TYR A 647 4.38 25.45 6.19
CA TYR A 647 5.77 25.88 6.13
C TYR A 647 5.90 27.27 6.78
N ASP A 648 6.85 27.41 7.69
CA ASP A 648 7.36 28.70 8.14
C ASP A 648 8.79 28.86 7.59
N ILE A 649 8.94 29.68 6.55
CA ILE A 649 10.18 29.86 5.82
C ILE A 649 10.78 31.22 6.16
N LEU A 650 12.03 31.22 6.58
CA LEU A 650 12.84 32.39 6.88
C LEU A 650 14.01 32.47 5.92
N VAL A 651 13.99 33.43 5.00
CA VAL A 651 15.11 33.69 4.09
C VAL A 651 15.93 34.86 4.62
N ASN A 652 17.18 34.59 5.00
CA ASN A 652 18.12 35.62 5.45
C ASN A 652 18.69 36.35 4.23
N ILE A 653 18.32 37.63 4.06
CA ILE A 653 18.72 38.41 2.89
C ILE A 653 20.21 38.74 3.00
N PRO A 654 21.03 38.48 1.96
CA PRO A 654 22.46 38.81 2.01
C PRO A 654 22.70 40.30 2.20
N GLN A 655 23.76 40.66 2.92
CA GLN A 655 24.12 42.06 3.14
C GLN A 655 24.31 42.80 1.80
N GLY A 656 23.73 44.01 1.70
CA GLY A 656 23.79 44.83 0.48
C GLY A 656 22.74 44.46 -0.59
N TYR A 657 21.76 43.61 -0.25
CA TYR A 657 20.63 43.29 -1.10
C TYR A 657 19.30 43.64 -0.42
N GLN A 658 18.29 43.89 -1.26
CA GLN A 658 16.89 43.99 -0.88
C GLN A 658 16.05 43.02 -1.71
N VAL A 659 14.91 42.58 -1.19
CA VAL A 659 13.98 41.70 -1.91
C VAL A 659 12.94 42.53 -2.64
N GLU A 660 12.70 42.25 -3.92
CA GLU A 660 11.58 42.75 -4.72
C GLU A 660 10.66 41.58 -5.13
N GLY A 661 9.34 41.81 -5.12
CA GLY A 661 8.34 40.84 -5.53
C GLY A 661 7.73 39.99 -4.41
N ALA A 662 8.08 40.25 -3.14
CA ALA A 662 7.55 39.51 -1.98
C ALA A 662 6.04 39.65 -1.82
N GLU A 663 5.47 40.80 -2.19
CA GLU A 663 4.03 41.08 -2.15
C GLU A 663 3.22 40.12 -3.04
N ASN A 664 3.82 39.61 -4.12
CA ASN A 664 3.19 38.67 -5.06
C ASN A 664 3.08 37.24 -4.50
N LEU A 665 3.71 36.97 -3.35
CA LEU A 665 3.65 35.68 -2.68
C LEU A 665 2.39 35.52 -1.81
N ASN A 666 1.58 36.56 -1.63
CA ASN A 666 0.33 36.44 -0.86
C ASN A 666 -0.78 35.84 -1.73
N LYS A 667 -1.31 34.68 -1.33
CA LYS A 667 -2.35 33.93 -2.05
C LYS A 667 -3.31 33.32 -1.04
N SER A 668 -4.60 33.27 -1.37
CA SER A 668 -5.58 32.55 -0.57
C SER A 668 -6.62 31.92 -1.49
N VAL A 669 -6.73 30.60 -1.41
CA VAL A 669 -7.81 29.80 -1.99
C VAL A 669 -8.34 28.91 -0.88
N ASN A 670 -9.64 28.99 -0.60
CA ASN A 670 -10.28 28.24 0.48
C ASN A 670 -11.72 27.92 0.08
N ASN A 671 -12.06 26.64 0.04
CA ASN A 671 -13.38 26.11 -0.34
C ASN A 671 -13.71 24.89 0.53
N ASP A 672 -14.81 24.20 0.26
CA ASP A 672 -15.27 23.10 1.13
C ASP A 672 -14.33 21.89 1.10
N ALA A 673 -13.65 21.63 -0.02
CA ALA A 673 -12.73 20.51 -0.17
C ALA A 673 -11.34 20.77 0.46
N GLY A 674 -10.87 22.02 0.42
CA GLY A 674 -9.53 22.34 0.90
C GLY A 674 -9.13 23.81 0.84
N SER A 675 -7.86 24.07 1.13
CA SER A 675 -7.28 25.41 1.07
C SER A 675 -5.79 25.42 0.75
N PHE A 676 -5.34 26.53 0.17
CA PHE A 676 -3.95 26.92 0.01
C PHE A 676 -3.82 28.42 0.31
N GLU A 677 -3.11 28.74 1.38
CA GLU A 677 -2.99 30.10 1.92
C GLU A 677 -1.51 30.42 2.17
N THR A 678 -1.07 31.60 1.71
CA THR A 678 0.31 32.07 1.83
C THR A 678 0.34 33.53 2.30
N SER A 679 1.30 33.84 3.15
CA SER A 679 1.55 35.20 3.64
C SER A 679 3.05 35.49 3.61
N ALA A 680 3.45 36.63 3.05
CA ALA A 680 4.85 37.04 2.96
C ALA A 680 5.07 38.48 3.45
N LYS A 681 6.14 38.69 4.20
CA LYS A 681 6.60 40.03 4.63
C LYS A 681 8.12 40.12 4.69
N THR A 682 8.65 41.33 4.53
CA THR A 682 10.07 41.62 4.72
C THR A 682 10.25 42.46 5.98
N GLU A 683 11.08 41.98 6.91
CA GLU A 683 11.33 42.63 8.21
C GLU A 683 12.73 42.25 8.69
N ASP A 684 13.46 43.19 9.29
CA ASP A 684 14.78 42.97 9.90
C ASP A 684 15.81 42.24 9.00
N GLY A 685 15.85 42.58 7.71
CA GLY A 685 16.77 41.96 6.75
C GLY A 685 16.40 40.51 6.36
N LYS A 686 15.14 40.11 6.57
CA LYS A 686 14.64 38.77 6.28
C LYS A 686 13.35 38.83 5.48
N LEU A 687 13.15 37.85 4.60
CA LEU A 687 11.85 37.53 4.02
C LEU A 687 11.23 36.39 4.85
N ILE A 688 10.07 36.65 5.43
CA ILE A 688 9.30 35.71 6.24
C ILE A 688 8.09 35.27 5.41
N LEU A 689 8.00 33.97 5.12
CA LEU A 689 6.93 33.37 4.34
C LEU A 689 6.26 32.27 5.16
N THR A 690 4.95 32.36 5.35
CA THR A 690 4.13 31.30 5.92
C THR A 690 3.23 30.72 4.83
N VAL A 691 3.17 29.39 4.75
CA VAL A 691 2.33 28.65 3.81
C VAL A 691 1.51 27.62 4.59
N LYS A 692 0.23 27.48 4.25
CA LYS A 692 -0.66 26.45 4.80
C LYS A 692 -1.52 25.84 3.69
N LYS A 693 -1.49 24.53 3.60
CA LYS A 693 -2.31 23.72 2.68
C LYS A 693 -3.13 22.72 3.49
N VAL A 694 -4.43 22.64 3.22
CA VAL A 694 -5.34 21.74 3.94
C VAL A 694 -6.17 20.94 2.95
N TYR A 695 -6.18 19.63 3.11
CA TYR A 695 -7.18 18.72 2.54
C TYR A 695 -8.18 18.40 3.65
N LYS A 696 -9.39 18.93 3.57
CA LYS A 696 -10.36 18.91 4.69
C LYS A 696 -10.98 17.55 4.92
N HIS A 697 -11.09 16.73 3.87
CA HIS A 697 -11.70 15.42 3.93
C HIS A 697 -10.80 14.34 3.32
N ALA A 698 -11.01 13.09 3.72
CA ALA A 698 -10.36 11.93 3.12
C ALA A 698 -11.15 11.39 1.90
N TYR A 699 -12.41 11.79 1.75
CA TYR A 699 -13.28 11.42 0.64
C TYR A 699 -13.93 12.68 0.07
N GLU A 700 -13.97 12.78 -1.25
CA GLU A 700 -14.73 13.81 -1.98
C GLU A 700 -15.47 13.14 -3.15
N PRO A 701 -16.74 13.48 -3.43
CA PRO A 701 -17.40 13.05 -4.65
C PRO A 701 -16.70 13.63 -5.88
N SER A 702 -16.78 12.96 -7.03
CA SER A 702 -16.17 13.42 -8.29
C SER A 702 -16.59 14.86 -8.67
N ALA A 703 -17.82 15.26 -8.31
CA ALA A 703 -18.35 16.61 -8.51
C ALA A 703 -17.55 17.71 -7.77
N ASN A 704 -16.81 17.37 -6.71
CA ASN A 704 -15.97 18.31 -5.97
C ASN A 704 -14.55 18.45 -6.55
N TRP A 705 -14.25 17.81 -7.69
CA TRP A 705 -12.91 17.87 -8.28
C TRP A 705 -12.47 19.29 -8.64
N GLU A 706 -13.37 20.14 -9.16
CA GLU A 706 -13.03 21.54 -9.45
C GLU A 706 -12.58 22.32 -8.20
N GLN A 707 -13.21 22.04 -7.06
CA GLN A 707 -12.80 22.63 -5.78
C GLN A 707 -11.39 22.16 -5.39
N MET A 708 -11.10 20.86 -5.57
CA MET A 708 -9.76 20.32 -5.34
C MET A 708 -8.71 20.94 -6.26
N MET A 709 -8.98 20.98 -7.57
CA MET A 709 -8.09 21.59 -8.55
C MET A 709 -7.74 23.03 -8.19
N SER A 710 -8.70 23.82 -7.72
CA SER A 710 -8.46 25.25 -7.45
C SER A 710 -7.33 25.52 -6.44
N PHE A 711 -7.26 24.77 -5.34
CA PHE A 711 -6.19 24.95 -4.34
C PHE A 711 -4.92 24.16 -4.68
N MET A 712 -5.05 23.07 -5.45
CA MET A 712 -3.89 22.31 -5.95
C MET A 712 -3.13 23.10 -7.02
N ASP A 713 -3.84 23.71 -7.97
CA ASP A 713 -3.27 24.60 -8.99
C ASP A 713 -2.66 25.85 -8.34
N ALA A 714 -3.31 26.43 -7.32
CA ALA A 714 -2.72 27.53 -6.57
C ALA A 714 -1.37 27.15 -5.91
N ALA A 715 -1.27 25.94 -5.36
CA ALA A 715 -0.02 25.43 -4.81
C ALA A 715 1.05 25.15 -5.89
N SER A 716 0.64 24.54 -7.02
CA SER A 716 1.53 24.27 -8.16
C SER A 716 2.07 25.56 -8.79
N ASP A 717 1.22 26.58 -8.92
CA ASP A 717 1.63 27.89 -9.43
C ASP A 717 2.50 28.65 -8.43
N PHE A 718 2.26 28.47 -7.12
CA PHE A 718 3.14 29.02 -6.10
C PHE A 718 4.55 28.43 -6.19
N ASN A 719 4.67 27.12 -6.46
CA ASN A 719 5.97 26.44 -6.58
C ASN A 719 6.84 27.01 -7.73
N LYS A 720 6.25 27.74 -8.68
CA LYS A 720 6.94 28.44 -9.78
C LYS A 720 7.37 29.88 -9.45
N GLN A 721 6.96 30.42 -8.29
CA GLN A 721 7.21 31.81 -7.90
C GLN A 721 8.69 32.07 -7.64
N LYS A 722 9.09 33.31 -7.90
CA LYS A 722 10.46 33.79 -7.74
C LYS A 722 10.47 35.16 -7.09
N VAL A 723 11.56 35.48 -6.40
CA VAL A 723 11.82 36.83 -5.88
C VAL A 723 13.18 37.32 -6.34
N LEU A 724 13.30 38.63 -6.56
CA LEU A 724 14.54 39.27 -6.97
C LEU A 724 15.28 39.80 -5.74
N LEU A 725 16.51 39.34 -5.53
CA LEU A 725 17.49 39.96 -4.65
C LEU A 725 18.22 41.04 -5.44
N LYS A 726 17.77 42.28 -5.28
CA LYS A 726 18.35 43.43 -5.96
C LYS A 726 19.47 44.02 -5.12
N LYS A 727 20.62 44.26 -5.75
CA LYS A 727 21.75 44.91 -5.11
C LYS A 727 21.40 46.37 -4.82
N MET A 728 21.64 46.81 -3.59
CA MET A 728 21.41 48.18 -3.13
C MET A 728 22.42 49.18 -3.68
#